data_AF-A0A016U3N8-F1
#
_entry.id   AF-A0A016U3N8-F1
#
_cell.length_a   1.000
_cell.length_b   1.000
_cell.length_c   1.000
_cell.angle_alpha   90.00
_cell.angle_beta   90.00
_cell.angle_gamma   90.00
#
_symmetry.space_group_name_H-M   'P 1'
#
loop_
_entity.id
_entity.type
_entity.pdbx_description
1 polymer ?
#
loop_
_entity_poly.entity_id
_entity_poly.type
_entity_poly.pdbx_seq_one_letter_code
_entity_poly.pdbx_strand_id
1 'polypeptide(L)'
;MKRTATAFARAVERELFAHDVDRNVNLDKRRAQDKVRWLRDLVRYRYPTSTPTAEASIWSSCQIAINDYHRKKRRRDGPSSESSLETRSHNIFYPENYEPSTKRAHVSEVNGSLSPLGVPDAKICRTPPDTPEHKRGPFPKGFKDILDKEGPSGFAKALRKHQGLLITDTSFRDAHQSLLATRVRTKDLLRIAPHIAHHMSGLRSIENWGGATFHVCMNFLYECPWERLEALRKAIPNVPFQCIFRGANAFGYSNFPDNYIREFCKLAVQSGMDIFRIMDCLNYIPNLIFGIEAVGEAGGVVEAAIAYTGDVTNKNATRYNLAYYMNLVSELVKAGIHILAIKDMSGVLHPSATRLLVGSIREKYPDLPIQVHTHDTAGTGVASMIAAAEAGADGVDGAIDSMSGMTSQPSLGAIVRSMENTPKATGLNLGAISKYNHYWEQTRRLYANFECTDTLKSGSSDVFEHNIPGGQYTNLQFQSHSLNLADQFPLVCKNYARANEALGDIIKVAPSSKAVGDLAQFMTQHGISSTEELERHAEHYALPRSVQDFFEGKLGQPSYGFPESLQLKVLRGKKPITGRPGATLKPMDFDYQRRLIEQKHELAFRMQDVLSSAMFPKEFDKMVNFRRKYGPVDLLPTDVFFSGPEHQQELEIELEHGITLIIRLTSIGLVKPDGRRQVHFEYNGQERSIFVVDQEAAQVRETGINHERSLC
;
A
#
# COMPACT_ATOMS: atom_id res chain seq x y z
N MET A 1 20.56 10.63 -56.60
CA MET A 1 20.49 9.26 -56.03
C MET A 1 20.25 9.36 -54.54
N LYS A 2 19.13 8.83 -54.02
CA LYS A 2 18.88 8.76 -52.57
C LYS A 2 19.87 7.79 -51.95
N ARG A 3 20.91 8.29 -51.29
CA ARG A 3 21.83 7.46 -50.51
C ARG A 3 21.14 7.14 -49.18
N THR A 4 21.00 5.85 -48.87
CA THR A 4 20.36 5.38 -47.63
C THR A 4 21.20 5.78 -46.40
N ALA A 5 20.57 5.91 -45.23
CA ALA A 5 21.27 6.19 -43.97
C ALA A 5 22.41 5.19 -43.70
N THR A 6 22.23 3.94 -44.14
CA THR A 6 23.24 2.87 -44.10
C THR A 6 24.44 3.13 -45.02
N ALA A 7 24.21 3.66 -46.23
CA ALA A 7 25.28 4.05 -47.15
C ALA A 7 26.07 5.26 -46.64
N PHE A 8 25.41 6.17 -45.92
CA PHE A 8 26.03 7.30 -45.26
C PHE A 8 26.93 6.87 -44.09
N ALA A 9 26.42 6.00 -43.21
CA ALA A 9 27.19 5.45 -42.08
C ALA A 9 28.48 4.77 -42.54
N ARG A 10 28.44 3.99 -43.63
CA ARG A 10 29.62 3.34 -44.23
C ARG A 10 30.63 4.30 -44.87
N ALA A 11 30.18 5.45 -45.35
CA ALA A 11 31.06 6.48 -45.89
C ALA A 11 31.77 7.26 -44.77
N VAL A 12 31.05 7.54 -43.68
CA VAL A 12 31.58 8.16 -42.46
C VAL A 12 32.59 7.25 -41.77
N GLU A 13 32.33 5.94 -41.72
CA GLU A 13 33.27 4.94 -41.23
C GLU A 13 34.58 4.91 -42.05
N ARG A 14 34.51 5.03 -43.39
CA ARG A 14 35.72 5.09 -44.22
C ARG A 14 36.55 6.36 -44.02
N GLU A 15 35.93 7.53 -43.86
CA GLU A 15 36.67 8.79 -43.67
C GLU A 15 37.22 8.94 -42.25
N LEU A 16 36.47 8.55 -41.20
CA LEU A 16 36.92 8.65 -39.81
C LEU A 16 38.09 7.72 -39.48
N PHE A 17 38.21 6.59 -40.19
CA PHE A 17 39.15 5.52 -39.85
C PHE A 17 40.20 5.26 -40.95
N ALA A 18 40.36 6.15 -41.93
CA ALA A 18 41.36 6.04 -43.00
C ALA A 18 42.82 6.25 -42.52
N HIS A 19 43.03 6.92 -41.37
CA HIS A 19 44.35 7.18 -40.83
C HIS A 19 44.45 6.72 -39.37
N ASP A 20 45.43 5.87 -39.11
CA ASP A 20 45.64 5.11 -37.86
C ASP A 20 46.19 5.98 -36.70
N VAL A 21 45.81 7.26 -36.64
CA VAL A 21 46.34 8.25 -35.67
C VAL A 21 45.31 8.59 -34.57
N ASP A 22 44.03 8.24 -34.73
CA ASP A 22 42.97 8.62 -33.77
C ASP A 22 42.51 7.43 -32.91
N ARG A 23 43.45 6.81 -32.19
CA ARG A 23 43.22 5.57 -31.41
C ARG A 23 42.40 5.73 -30.12
N ASN A 24 42.04 6.95 -29.70
CA ASN A 24 41.37 7.21 -28.41
C ASN A 24 40.27 8.30 -28.48
N VAL A 25 39.29 8.15 -29.37
CA VAL A 25 38.11 9.04 -29.37
C VAL A 25 36.98 8.42 -28.55
N ASN A 26 36.78 8.92 -27.32
CA ASN A 26 35.58 8.68 -26.53
C ASN A 26 34.64 9.88 -26.71
N LEU A 27 33.63 9.75 -27.58
CA LEU A 27 32.70 10.82 -27.94
C LEU A 27 31.72 11.21 -26.81
N ASP A 28 31.64 10.41 -25.73
CA ASP A 28 30.77 10.68 -24.58
C ASP A 28 31.38 11.63 -23.55
N LYS A 29 32.68 11.92 -23.63
CA LYS A 29 33.28 12.96 -22.77
C LYS A 29 32.99 14.33 -23.38
N ARG A 30 32.30 15.20 -22.63
CA ARG A 30 31.87 16.58 -22.98
C ARG A 30 32.96 17.57 -23.46
N ARG A 31 34.15 17.14 -23.91
CA ARG A 31 35.20 18.02 -24.46
C ARG A 31 35.89 17.39 -25.68
N ALA A 32 35.15 17.31 -26.79
CA ALA A 32 35.69 17.41 -28.14
C ALA A 32 34.65 18.13 -29.01
N GLN A 33 34.21 19.32 -28.55
CA GLN A 33 33.16 20.10 -29.19
C GLN A 33 33.47 20.37 -30.67
N ASP A 34 34.76 20.51 -31.03
CA ASP A 34 35.20 20.75 -32.41
C ASP A 34 34.98 19.53 -33.33
N LYS A 35 35.15 18.30 -32.82
CA LYS A 35 34.90 17.07 -33.61
C LYS A 35 33.40 16.79 -33.78
N VAL A 36 32.60 17.04 -32.74
CA VAL A 36 31.13 16.92 -32.81
C VAL A 36 30.54 18.00 -33.73
N ARG A 37 31.10 19.21 -33.69
CA ARG A 37 30.75 20.31 -34.59
C ARG A 37 31.14 19.99 -36.03
N TRP A 38 32.36 19.52 -36.27
CA TRP A 38 32.81 19.08 -37.59
C TRP A 38 31.93 17.97 -38.18
N LEU A 39 31.56 16.95 -37.39
CA LEU A 39 30.65 15.89 -37.84
C LEU A 39 29.25 16.42 -38.18
N ARG A 40 28.71 17.35 -37.37
CA ARG A 40 27.43 18.01 -37.66
C ARG A 40 27.50 18.86 -38.93
N ASP A 41 28.59 19.60 -39.12
CA ASP A 41 28.79 20.44 -40.30
C ASP A 41 28.98 19.57 -41.56
N LEU A 42 29.65 18.42 -41.46
CA LEU A 42 29.79 17.44 -42.53
C LEU A 42 28.44 16.83 -42.94
N VAL A 43 27.58 16.51 -41.96
CA VAL A 43 26.20 16.02 -42.18
C VAL A 43 25.38 17.09 -42.92
N ARG A 44 25.43 18.35 -42.47
CA ARG A 44 24.74 19.49 -43.09
C ARG A 44 25.24 19.77 -44.50
N TYR A 45 26.55 19.66 -44.74
CA TYR A 45 27.16 19.89 -46.04
C TYR A 45 26.78 18.81 -47.07
N ARG A 46 26.82 17.52 -46.68
CA ARG A 46 26.54 16.39 -47.61
C ARG A 46 25.05 16.07 -47.76
N TYR A 47 24.22 16.43 -46.79
CA TYR A 47 22.77 16.24 -46.80
C TYR A 47 22.07 17.54 -46.40
N PRO A 48 22.02 18.54 -47.29
CA PRO A 48 21.22 19.73 -47.07
C PRO A 48 19.73 19.32 -47.10
N THR A 49 19.19 18.94 -45.94
CA THR A 49 17.78 18.62 -45.75
C THR A 49 17.09 19.74 -44.99
N SER A 50 15.82 20.01 -45.32
CA SER A 50 15.10 21.24 -44.95
C SER A 50 14.40 21.19 -43.59
N THR A 51 14.58 20.15 -42.76
CA THR A 51 13.88 20.02 -41.48
C THR A 51 14.73 19.45 -40.32
N PRO A 52 14.64 20.00 -39.09
CA PRO A 52 15.40 19.56 -37.92
C PRO A 52 15.20 18.08 -37.53
N THR A 53 14.04 17.51 -37.83
CA THR A 53 13.70 16.10 -37.56
C THR A 53 14.49 15.13 -38.42
N ALA A 54 14.81 15.48 -39.66
CA ALA A 54 15.65 14.66 -40.54
C ALA A 54 17.11 14.65 -40.08
N GLU A 55 17.62 15.80 -39.59
CA GLU A 55 18.95 15.94 -39.01
C GLU A 55 19.13 15.06 -37.76
N ALA A 56 18.12 15.03 -36.88
CA ALA A 56 18.13 14.20 -35.67
C ALA A 56 18.13 12.69 -35.97
N SER A 57 17.39 12.26 -37.00
CA SER A 57 17.34 10.85 -37.41
C SER A 57 18.66 10.36 -38.02
N ILE A 58 19.30 11.20 -38.83
CA ILE A 58 20.61 10.92 -39.43
C ILE A 58 21.70 10.91 -38.35
N TRP A 59 21.64 11.84 -37.39
CA TRP A 59 22.54 11.88 -36.24
C TRP A 59 22.45 10.60 -35.38
N SER A 60 21.23 10.13 -35.08
CA SER A 60 21.00 8.88 -34.36
C SER A 60 21.61 7.68 -35.10
N SER A 61 21.47 7.63 -36.43
CA SER A 61 22.04 6.57 -37.26
C SER A 61 23.57 6.54 -37.24
N CYS A 62 24.22 7.71 -37.22
CA CYS A 62 25.68 7.82 -37.08
C CYS A 62 26.16 7.31 -35.71
N GLN A 63 25.44 7.62 -34.64
CA GLN A 63 25.78 7.17 -33.29
C GLN A 63 25.72 5.63 -33.19
N ILE A 64 24.70 5.02 -33.79
CA ILE A 64 24.53 3.56 -33.82
C ILE A 64 25.70 2.88 -34.56
N ALA A 65 26.11 3.43 -35.72
CA ALA A 65 27.20 2.86 -36.51
C ALA A 65 28.56 2.92 -35.79
N ILE A 66 28.85 4.04 -35.11
CA ILE A 66 30.08 4.21 -34.32
C ILE A 66 30.10 3.21 -33.15
N ASN A 67 28.97 3.03 -32.47
CA ASN A 67 28.85 2.09 -31.36
C ASN A 67 29.02 0.62 -31.80
N ASP A 68 28.50 0.25 -32.98
CA ASP A 68 28.65 -1.09 -33.54
C ASP A 68 30.11 -1.40 -33.93
N TYR A 69 30.85 -0.42 -34.44
CA TYR A 69 32.29 -0.53 -34.71
C TYR A 69 33.09 -0.83 -33.43
N HIS A 70 32.86 -0.08 -32.34
CA HIS A 70 33.54 -0.31 -31.07
C HIS A 70 33.16 -1.67 -30.43
N ARG A 71 31.91 -2.12 -30.61
CA ARG A 71 31.45 -3.45 -30.17
C ARG A 71 32.17 -4.58 -30.91
N LYS A 72 32.33 -4.47 -32.23
CA LYS A 72 33.06 -5.45 -33.05
C LYS A 72 34.56 -5.48 -32.75
N LYS A 73 35.17 -4.33 -32.48
CA LYS A 73 36.57 -4.25 -32.06
C LYS A 73 36.82 -4.91 -30.69
N ARG A 74 35.97 -4.68 -29.69
CA ARG A 74 36.05 -5.33 -28.37
C ARG A 74 35.94 -6.87 -28.44
N ARG A 75 35.17 -7.39 -29.40
CA ARG A 75 35.10 -8.84 -29.65
C ARG A 75 36.37 -9.42 -30.26
N ARG A 76 37.15 -8.59 -30.97
CA ARG A 76 38.36 -9.02 -31.68
C ARG A 76 39.61 -9.00 -30.80
N ASP A 77 39.68 -8.07 -29.84
CA ASP A 77 40.92 -7.82 -29.07
C ASP A 77 40.92 -8.47 -27.66
N GLY A 78 39.83 -9.13 -27.23
CA GLY A 78 39.73 -9.76 -25.91
C GLY A 78 39.70 -8.73 -24.74
N PRO A 79 39.40 -9.16 -23.49
CA PRO A 79 39.18 -8.22 -22.40
C PRO A 79 40.53 -7.74 -21.82
N SER A 80 40.93 -6.51 -22.13
CA SER A 80 41.96 -5.78 -21.36
C SER A 80 41.33 -5.18 -20.09
N SER A 81 42.02 -5.37 -18.97
CA SER A 81 41.70 -4.80 -17.67
C SER A 81 41.68 -3.27 -17.67
N GLU A 82 40.77 -2.73 -16.86
CA GLU A 82 40.59 -1.32 -16.47
C GLU A 82 39.77 -0.40 -17.42
N SER A 83 38.78 0.24 -16.80
CA SER A 83 37.80 1.21 -17.31
C SER A 83 36.53 0.66 -17.99
N SER A 84 35.41 0.69 -17.27
CA SER A 84 34.10 1.16 -17.79
C SER A 84 32.98 1.05 -16.73
N LEU A 85 33.02 1.97 -15.76
CA LEU A 85 31.79 2.64 -15.33
C LEU A 85 31.41 3.64 -16.44
N GLU A 86 30.11 3.88 -16.59
CA GLU A 86 29.47 4.89 -17.46
C GLU A 86 29.32 4.53 -18.96
N THR A 87 28.15 3.99 -19.29
CA THR A 87 27.18 4.54 -20.27
C THR A 87 25.99 3.60 -20.31
N ARG A 88 24.84 4.02 -19.77
CA ARG A 88 23.56 3.35 -20.02
C ARG A 88 22.45 4.41 -19.95
N SER A 89 22.05 4.84 -21.14
CA SER A 89 20.84 5.63 -21.39
C SER A 89 19.67 4.69 -21.66
N HIS A 90 18.53 4.98 -21.01
CA HIS A 90 17.16 4.65 -21.41
C HIS A 90 16.96 3.32 -22.14
N ASN A 91 17.17 2.24 -21.40
CA ASN A 91 16.40 1.00 -21.50
C ASN A 91 16.09 0.60 -20.06
N ILE A 92 14.92 0.04 -19.81
CA ILE A 92 14.65 -0.66 -18.55
C ILE A 92 15.82 -1.63 -18.36
N PHE A 93 16.62 -1.36 -17.34
CA PHE A 93 17.84 -2.11 -17.07
C PHE A 93 17.45 -3.49 -16.59
N TYR A 94 17.41 -4.40 -17.54
CA TYR A 94 17.45 -5.82 -17.29
C TYR A 94 18.81 -6.29 -17.83
N PRO A 95 19.86 -6.29 -16.98
CA PRO A 95 21.18 -6.70 -17.42
C PRO A 95 21.14 -8.14 -17.92
N GLU A 96 21.91 -8.41 -18.96
CA GLU A 96 22.37 -9.77 -19.31
C GLU A 96 22.91 -10.44 -18.04
N ASN A 97 22.06 -11.29 -17.45
CA ASN A 97 22.22 -12.29 -16.38
C ASN A 97 20.93 -12.33 -15.54
N TYR A 98 19.87 -12.89 -16.11
CA TYR A 98 18.57 -13.13 -15.46
C TYR A 98 18.57 -14.39 -14.56
N GLU A 99 19.65 -14.60 -13.80
CA GLU A 99 19.70 -15.49 -12.62
C GLU A 99 19.09 -14.96 -11.28
N PRO A 100 18.51 -13.73 -11.12
CA PRO A 100 18.04 -13.28 -9.79
C PRO A 100 16.69 -13.83 -9.29
N SER A 101 15.72 -14.14 -10.17
CA SER A 101 14.38 -14.60 -9.72
C SER A 101 14.42 -16.02 -9.13
N THR A 102 15.30 -16.88 -9.66
CA THR A 102 15.61 -18.20 -9.08
C THR A 102 16.20 -18.07 -7.69
N LYS A 103 17.12 -17.11 -7.45
CA LYS A 103 17.73 -16.90 -6.12
C LYS A 103 16.69 -16.65 -5.03
N ARG A 104 15.58 -15.97 -5.30
CA ARG A 104 14.57 -15.71 -4.24
C ARG A 104 13.78 -16.96 -3.86
N ALA A 105 13.26 -17.69 -4.85
CA ALA A 105 12.50 -18.92 -4.62
C ALA A 105 13.31 -19.87 -3.72
N HIS A 106 14.60 -20.01 -4.02
CA HIS A 106 15.53 -20.85 -3.26
C HIS A 106 15.98 -20.26 -1.92
N VAL A 107 16.02 -18.94 -1.75
CA VAL A 107 16.28 -18.30 -0.44
C VAL A 107 15.10 -18.46 0.52
N SER A 108 13.87 -18.37 0.02
CA SER A 108 12.67 -18.64 0.83
C SER A 108 12.59 -20.10 1.27
N GLU A 109 13.16 -21.02 0.49
CA GLU A 109 13.20 -22.44 0.86
C GLU A 109 14.27 -22.75 1.91
N VAL A 110 15.42 -22.09 1.84
CA VAL A 110 16.51 -22.27 2.84
C VAL A 110 16.24 -21.52 4.14
N ASN A 111 15.58 -20.36 4.11
CA ASN A 111 15.42 -19.48 5.28
C ASN A 111 13.96 -19.16 5.65
N GLY A 112 12.98 -19.77 4.98
CA GLY A 112 11.57 -19.44 5.15
C GLY A 112 11.19 -18.05 4.61
N SER A 113 9.97 -17.61 4.94
CA SER A 113 9.47 -16.29 4.59
C SER A 113 10.36 -15.19 5.20
N LEU A 114 10.80 -14.22 4.38
CA LEU A 114 11.47 -13.00 4.88
C LEU A 114 10.49 -11.99 5.48
N SER A 115 9.19 -12.28 5.38
CA SER A 115 8.13 -11.49 6.00
C SER A 115 7.71 -12.20 7.27
N PRO A 116 7.68 -11.51 8.43
CA PRO A 116 7.26 -12.11 9.69
C PRO A 116 5.92 -12.80 9.50
N LEU A 117 5.92 -14.10 9.77
CA LEU A 117 4.74 -14.95 9.90
C LEU A 117 4.20 -14.73 11.31
N GLY A 118 2.92 -14.93 11.55
CA GLY A 118 2.48 -15.09 12.94
C GLY A 118 1.51 -16.21 13.21
N VAL A 119 1.22 -17.03 12.19
CA VAL A 119 0.96 -18.45 12.42
C VAL A 119 2.00 -19.25 11.62
N PRO A 120 3.23 -19.42 12.15
CA PRO A 120 4.34 -20.04 11.40
C PRO A 120 4.04 -21.46 10.93
N ASP A 121 3.27 -22.23 11.71
CA ASP A 121 2.96 -23.65 11.45
C ASP A 121 1.68 -23.86 10.63
N ALA A 122 1.09 -22.80 10.08
CA ALA A 122 -0.11 -22.91 9.28
C ALA A 122 0.15 -23.67 7.96
N LYS A 123 -0.75 -24.62 7.63
CA LYS A 123 -0.67 -25.36 6.38
C LYS A 123 -1.14 -24.50 5.21
N ILE A 124 -0.19 -24.02 4.40
CA ILE A 124 -0.49 -23.24 3.19
C ILE A 124 -1.05 -24.13 2.09
N CYS A 125 -2.12 -23.68 1.44
CA CYS A 125 -2.59 -24.29 0.19
C CYS A 125 -1.70 -23.85 -0.96
N ARG A 126 -1.15 -24.79 -1.73
CA ARG A 126 -0.30 -24.49 -2.90
C ARG A 126 -1.04 -24.57 -4.25
N THR A 127 -2.31 -24.97 -4.23
CA THR A 127 -3.14 -24.99 -5.44
C THR A 127 -3.40 -23.54 -5.90
N PRO A 128 -3.05 -23.18 -7.15
CA PRO A 128 -3.42 -21.87 -7.69
C PRO A 128 -4.93 -21.66 -7.65
N PRO A 129 -5.41 -20.45 -7.34
CA PRO A 129 -6.84 -20.17 -7.31
C PRO A 129 -7.43 -20.12 -8.72
N ASP A 130 -8.61 -20.70 -8.89
CA ASP A 130 -9.36 -20.72 -10.14
C ASP A 130 -9.88 -19.32 -10.43
N THR A 131 -9.44 -18.75 -11.55
CA THR A 131 -9.88 -17.42 -11.97
C THR A 131 -11.15 -17.53 -12.81
N PRO A 132 -12.23 -16.78 -12.50
CA PRO A 132 -13.44 -16.78 -13.31
C PRO A 132 -13.15 -16.37 -14.76
N GLU A 133 -13.64 -17.18 -15.71
CA GLU A 133 -13.60 -16.83 -17.12
C GLU A 133 -14.48 -15.60 -17.41
N HIS A 134 -13.98 -14.72 -18.27
CA HIS A 134 -14.72 -13.56 -18.77
C HIS A 134 -14.64 -13.50 -20.29
N LYS A 135 -15.73 -13.06 -20.92
CA LYS A 135 -15.78 -12.88 -22.38
C LYS A 135 -14.97 -11.66 -22.77
N ARG A 136 -14.15 -11.78 -23.82
CA ARG A 136 -13.48 -10.64 -24.45
C ARG A 136 -14.55 -9.70 -25.02
N GLY A 137 -14.48 -8.41 -24.67
CA GLY A 137 -15.44 -7.40 -25.10
C GLY A 137 -15.18 -6.05 -24.42
N PRO A 138 -15.91 -4.99 -24.81
CA PRO A 138 -15.81 -3.71 -24.14
C PRO A 138 -16.30 -3.82 -22.69
N PHE A 139 -15.72 -3.02 -21.80
CA PHE A 139 -16.16 -2.95 -20.40
C PHE A 139 -17.57 -2.34 -20.32
N PRO A 140 -18.48 -2.89 -19.49
CA PRO A 140 -19.76 -2.26 -19.22
C PRO A 140 -19.56 -0.88 -18.59
N LYS A 141 -20.50 0.04 -18.85
CA LYS A 141 -20.48 1.35 -18.20
C LYS A 141 -20.71 1.21 -16.70
N GLY A 142 -19.96 1.98 -15.92
CA GLY A 142 -20.07 2.06 -14.47
C GLY A 142 -20.04 3.51 -13.98
N PHE A 143 -19.93 3.67 -12.67
CA PHE A 143 -19.90 5.00 -12.05
C PHE A 143 -18.66 5.82 -12.40
N LYS A 144 -17.57 5.17 -12.83
CA LYS A 144 -16.35 5.85 -13.28
C LYS A 144 -16.60 6.67 -14.53
N ASP A 145 -17.44 6.19 -15.44
CA ASP A 145 -17.81 6.93 -16.65
C ASP A 145 -18.53 8.24 -16.32
N ILE A 146 -19.37 8.24 -15.27
CA ILE A 146 -20.06 9.44 -14.81
C ILE A 146 -19.04 10.41 -14.19
N LEU A 147 -18.14 9.91 -13.35
CA LEU A 147 -17.10 10.72 -12.74
C LEU A 147 -16.20 11.37 -13.77
N ASP A 148 -15.76 10.65 -14.80
CA ASP A 148 -14.89 11.18 -15.85
C ASP A 148 -15.58 12.25 -16.70
N LYS A 149 -16.89 12.09 -16.93
CA LYS A 149 -17.66 13.00 -17.76
C LYS A 149 -18.12 14.25 -17.01
N GLU A 150 -18.55 14.10 -15.76
CA GLU A 150 -19.28 15.13 -15.01
C GLU A 150 -18.51 15.64 -13.78
N GLY A 151 -17.34 15.07 -13.50
CA GLY A 151 -16.49 15.42 -12.38
C GLY A 151 -17.06 15.03 -11.01
N PRO A 152 -16.35 15.36 -9.92
CA PRO A 152 -16.73 14.96 -8.56
C PRO A 152 -18.14 15.37 -8.13
N SER A 153 -18.58 16.58 -8.47
CA SER A 153 -19.91 17.06 -8.11
C SER A 153 -21.02 16.36 -8.92
N GLY A 154 -20.77 16.04 -10.20
CA GLY A 154 -21.70 15.24 -11.01
C GLY A 154 -21.83 13.82 -10.49
N PHE A 155 -20.71 13.21 -10.12
CA PHE A 155 -20.67 11.90 -9.47
C PHE A 155 -21.49 11.89 -8.17
N ALA A 156 -21.29 12.85 -7.26
CA ALA A 156 -22.07 12.96 -6.02
C ALA A 156 -23.58 13.06 -6.26
N LYS A 157 -24.01 13.87 -7.24
CA LYS A 157 -25.41 13.99 -7.64
C LYS A 157 -25.96 12.67 -8.19
N ALA A 158 -25.17 11.95 -8.98
CA ALA A 158 -25.58 10.65 -9.52
C ALA A 158 -25.76 9.61 -8.42
N LEU A 159 -24.89 9.59 -7.40
CA LEU A 159 -25.04 8.72 -6.24
C LEU A 159 -26.34 9.02 -5.48
N ARG A 160 -26.63 10.29 -5.17
CA ARG A 160 -27.85 10.69 -4.47
C ARG A 160 -29.13 10.35 -5.24
N LYS A 161 -29.09 10.45 -6.58
CA LYS A 161 -30.23 10.15 -7.46
C LYS A 161 -30.49 8.64 -7.59
N HIS A 162 -29.47 7.81 -7.36
CA HIS A 162 -29.60 6.36 -7.46
C HIS A 162 -30.61 5.83 -6.42
N GLN A 163 -31.53 4.97 -6.85
CA GLN A 163 -32.64 4.50 -5.99
C GLN A 163 -32.23 3.35 -5.06
N GLY A 164 -31.43 2.41 -5.59
CA GLY A 164 -30.93 1.25 -4.85
C GLY A 164 -29.88 1.61 -3.80
N LEU A 165 -29.44 0.62 -3.02
CA LEU A 165 -28.27 0.76 -2.17
C LEU A 165 -27.00 0.49 -2.97
N LEU A 166 -26.06 1.43 -2.94
CA LEU A 166 -24.77 1.28 -3.58
C LEU A 166 -23.75 0.58 -2.67
N ILE A 167 -22.86 -0.21 -3.24
CA ILE A 167 -21.85 -0.98 -2.48
C ILE A 167 -20.44 -0.53 -2.88
N THR A 168 -19.61 -0.26 -1.88
CA THR A 168 -18.15 -0.19 -2.02
C THR A 168 -17.55 -1.52 -1.56
N ASP A 169 -16.78 -2.17 -2.44
CA ASP A 169 -16.05 -3.40 -2.10
C ASP A 169 -14.72 -3.06 -1.42
N THR A 170 -14.51 -3.53 -0.18
CA THR A 170 -13.28 -3.30 0.59
C THR A 170 -12.29 -4.48 0.52
N SER A 171 -12.59 -5.52 -0.27
CA SER A 171 -11.78 -6.75 -0.34
C SER A 171 -10.34 -6.51 -0.79
N PHE A 172 -10.09 -5.43 -1.54
CA PHE A 172 -8.78 -5.06 -2.08
C PHE A 172 -7.93 -4.22 -1.10
N ARG A 173 -8.49 -3.78 0.03
CA ARG A 173 -7.79 -2.93 1.02
C ARG A 173 -8.11 -3.34 2.46
N ASP A 174 -9.26 -2.93 3.01
CA ASP A 174 -9.52 -3.02 4.45
C ASP A 174 -9.73 -4.46 4.93
N ALA A 175 -10.31 -5.31 4.08
CA ALA A 175 -10.61 -6.69 4.44
C ALA A 175 -9.33 -7.48 4.76
N HIS A 176 -8.36 -7.48 3.84
CA HIS A 176 -7.09 -8.16 4.08
C HIS A 176 -6.18 -7.41 5.06
N GLN A 177 -6.35 -6.09 5.22
CA GLN A 177 -5.73 -5.37 6.32
C GLN A 177 -6.21 -5.89 7.69
N SER A 178 -7.49 -6.22 7.79
CA SER A 178 -8.12 -6.68 9.01
C SER A 178 -7.88 -8.18 9.27
N LEU A 179 -7.94 -9.01 8.23
CA LEU A 179 -7.89 -10.47 8.36
C LEU A 179 -6.48 -11.06 8.19
N LEU A 180 -5.66 -10.47 7.31
CA LEU A 180 -4.44 -11.07 6.78
C LEU A 180 -3.21 -10.17 6.94
N ALA A 181 -3.21 -9.30 7.95
CA ALA A 181 -2.13 -8.35 8.22
C ALA A 181 -1.66 -7.55 6.99
N THR A 182 -2.59 -7.23 6.09
CA THR A 182 -2.39 -6.49 4.83
C THR A 182 -1.48 -7.20 3.82
N ARG A 183 -1.32 -8.53 3.89
CA ARG A 183 -0.32 -9.25 3.10
C ARG A 183 -0.73 -9.63 1.69
N VAL A 184 -1.94 -9.28 1.25
CA VAL A 184 -2.40 -9.62 -0.10
C VAL A 184 -1.57 -8.90 -1.18
N ARG A 185 -1.07 -9.71 -2.12
CA ARG A 185 -0.13 -9.32 -3.18
C ARG A 185 -0.83 -8.76 -4.42
N THR A 186 -0.10 -7.93 -5.16
CA THR A 186 -0.59 -7.31 -6.40
C THR A 186 -1.04 -8.38 -7.41
N LYS A 187 -0.29 -9.48 -7.52
CA LYS A 187 -0.58 -10.60 -8.42
C LYS A 187 -1.99 -11.17 -8.22
N ASP A 188 -2.40 -11.39 -6.98
CA ASP A 188 -3.70 -12.01 -6.68
C ASP A 188 -4.86 -11.00 -6.80
N LEU A 189 -4.60 -9.70 -6.59
CA LEU A 189 -5.58 -8.66 -6.89
C LEU A 189 -5.79 -8.51 -8.41
N LEU A 190 -4.72 -8.56 -9.20
CA LEU A 190 -4.78 -8.44 -10.67
C LEU A 190 -5.47 -9.64 -11.32
N ARG A 191 -5.31 -10.84 -10.78
CA ARG A 191 -5.96 -12.06 -11.30
C ARG A 191 -7.49 -11.94 -11.32
N ILE A 192 -8.09 -11.37 -10.29
CA ILE A 192 -9.56 -11.25 -10.18
C ILE A 192 -10.11 -9.91 -10.71
N ALA A 193 -9.25 -8.93 -10.98
CA ALA A 193 -9.64 -7.63 -11.51
C ALA A 193 -10.54 -7.67 -12.76
N PRO A 194 -10.29 -8.53 -13.78
CA PRO A 194 -11.16 -8.62 -14.95
C PRO A 194 -12.61 -9.03 -14.62
N HIS A 195 -12.80 -9.93 -13.65
CA HIS A 195 -14.14 -10.35 -13.22
C HIS A 195 -14.92 -9.17 -12.65
N ILE A 196 -14.27 -8.34 -11.83
CA ILE A 196 -14.87 -7.13 -11.27
C ILE A 196 -15.24 -6.14 -12.39
N ALA A 197 -14.30 -5.87 -13.30
CA ALA A 197 -14.53 -4.95 -14.41
C ALA A 197 -15.71 -5.37 -15.31
N HIS A 198 -15.89 -6.66 -15.56
CA HIS A 198 -16.94 -7.17 -16.45
C HIS A 198 -18.27 -7.48 -15.77
N HIS A 199 -18.28 -7.85 -14.49
CA HIS A 199 -19.48 -8.38 -13.83
C HIS A 199 -19.93 -7.59 -12.59
N MET A 200 -19.10 -6.66 -12.11
CA MET A 200 -19.36 -5.86 -10.92
C MET A 200 -19.28 -4.35 -11.22
N SER A 201 -19.55 -3.94 -12.46
CA SER A 201 -19.50 -2.53 -12.89
C SER A 201 -20.51 -1.62 -12.18
N GLY A 202 -21.53 -2.20 -11.52
CA GLY A 202 -22.50 -1.50 -10.70
C GLY A 202 -22.01 -1.15 -9.29
N LEU A 203 -20.79 -1.56 -8.90
CA LEU A 203 -20.18 -1.11 -7.65
C LEU A 203 -20.03 0.42 -7.65
N ARG A 204 -20.25 1.02 -6.49
CA ARG A 204 -19.93 2.43 -6.23
C ARG A 204 -18.46 2.69 -6.45
N SER A 205 -17.64 1.84 -5.83
CA SER A 205 -16.19 1.90 -5.88
C SER A 205 -15.57 0.60 -5.38
N ILE A 206 -14.28 0.45 -5.61
CA ILE A 206 -13.45 -0.55 -4.96
C ILE A 206 -12.46 0.21 -4.09
N GLU A 207 -12.47 -0.07 -2.79
CA GLU A 207 -11.45 0.43 -1.91
C GLU A 207 -10.19 -0.45 -2.03
N ASN A 208 -9.14 0.09 -2.66
CA ASN A 208 -7.97 -0.69 -3.06
C ASN A 208 -6.63 -0.05 -2.69
N TRP A 209 -6.64 1.08 -1.95
CA TRP A 209 -5.42 1.81 -1.67
C TRP A 209 -5.48 2.63 -0.37
N GLY A 210 -4.32 3.09 0.08
CA GLY A 210 -4.16 3.79 1.35
C GLY A 210 -4.18 2.86 2.57
N GLY A 211 -4.34 3.45 3.75
CA GLY A 211 -4.25 2.71 5.01
C GLY A 211 -2.86 2.07 5.17
N ALA A 212 -2.81 0.80 5.58
CA ALA A 212 -1.56 0.08 5.75
C ALA A 212 -0.95 -0.42 4.43
N THR A 213 -1.74 -0.50 3.36
CA THR A 213 -1.28 -1.12 2.09
C THR A 213 -0.02 -0.46 1.55
N PHE A 214 0.09 0.86 1.63
CA PHE A 214 1.20 1.61 1.05
C PHE A 214 2.57 1.18 1.60
N HIS A 215 2.72 1.15 2.93
CA HIS A 215 3.99 0.76 3.55
C HIS A 215 4.18 -0.77 3.59
N VAL A 216 3.10 -1.55 3.74
CA VAL A 216 3.19 -3.02 3.75
C VAL A 216 3.64 -3.56 2.39
N CYS A 217 3.15 -2.98 1.28
CA CYS A 217 3.62 -3.33 -0.07
C CYS A 217 5.14 -3.22 -0.16
N MET A 218 5.72 -2.09 0.27
CA MET A 218 7.17 -1.88 0.20
C MET A 218 7.95 -2.75 1.21
N ASN A 219 7.47 -2.82 2.46
CA ASN A 219 8.22 -3.41 3.55
C ASN A 219 8.19 -4.95 3.57
N PHE A 220 7.05 -5.54 3.25
CA PHE A 220 6.82 -6.98 3.42
C PHE A 220 6.53 -7.71 2.10
N LEU A 221 6.07 -7.02 1.07
CA LEU A 221 5.82 -7.62 -0.24
C LEU A 221 6.92 -7.26 -1.25
N TYR A 222 7.71 -6.22 -0.96
CA TYR A 222 8.73 -5.67 -1.85
C TYR A 222 8.16 -5.23 -3.21
N GLU A 223 6.89 -4.80 -3.17
CA GLU A 223 6.09 -4.31 -4.30
C GLU A 223 5.89 -2.79 -4.19
N CYS A 224 5.89 -2.10 -5.32
CA CYS A 224 5.63 -0.66 -5.35
C CYS A 224 4.11 -0.41 -5.28
N PRO A 225 3.62 0.37 -4.30
CA PRO A 225 2.18 0.64 -4.16
C PRO A 225 1.62 1.48 -5.31
N TRP A 226 2.45 2.25 -6.02
CA TRP A 226 2.05 3.00 -7.21
C TRP A 226 1.90 2.10 -8.43
N GLU A 227 2.84 1.18 -8.66
CA GLU A 227 2.73 0.18 -9.72
C GLU A 227 1.47 -0.68 -9.54
N ARG A 228 1.14 -1.06 -8.29
CA ARG A 228 -0.11 -1.76 -7.95
C ARG A 228 -1.33 -0.96 -8.38
N LEU A 229 -1.40 0.33 -8.02
CA LEU A 229 -2.52 1.21 -8.36
C LEU A 229 -2.67 1.35 -9.89
N GLU A 230 -1.58 1.64 -10.59
CA GLU A 230 -1.54 1.86 -12.04
C GLU A 230 -1.95 0.58 -12.81
N ALA A 231 -1.45 -0.59 -12.38
CA ALA A 231 -1.78 -1.88 -12.97
C ALA A 231 -3.27 -2.24 -12.74
N LEU A 232 -3.78 -2.04 -11.53
CA LEU A 232 -5.20 -2.27 -11.23
C LEU A 232 -6.08 -1.32 -12.02
N ARG A 233 -5.71 -0.05 -12.17
CA ARG A 233 -6.49 0.94 -12.93
C ARG A 233 -6.62 0.52 -14.39
N LYS A 234 -5.52 0.03 -14.98
CA LYS A 234 -5.54 -0.52 -16.34
C LYS A 234 -6.48 -1.73 -16.47
N ALA A 235 -6.54 -2.59 -15.45
CA ALA A 235 -7.38 -3.78 -15.44
C ALA A 235 -8.87 -3.48 -15.14
N ILE A 236 -9.15 -2.41 -14.39
CA ILE A 236 -10.50 -1.99 -13.97
C ILE A 236 -10.73 -0.51 -14.33
N PRO A 237 -10.97 -0.20 -15.61
CA PRO A 237 -11.11 1.19 -16.05
C PRO A 237 -12.48 1.80 -15.75
N ASN A 238 -13.49 1.00 -15.42
CA ASN A 238 -14.91 1.39 -15.37
C ASN A 238 -15.53 1.46 -13.96
N VAL A 239 -14.77 1.09 -12.92
CA VAL A 239 -15.21 1.20 -11.51
C VAL A 239 -14.34 2.22 -10.77
N PRO A 240 -14.93 3.16 -9.99
CA PRO A 240 -14.14 4.12 -9.23
C PRO A 240 -13.22 3.44 -8.21
N PHE A 241 -12.02 3.97 -8.02
CA PHE A 241 -11.12 3.53 -6.94
C PHE A 241 -11.21 4.47 -5.75
N GLN A 242 -11.26 3.88 -4.57
CA GLN A 242 -11.32 4.58 -3.31
C GLN A 242 -10.08 4.28 -2.47
N CYS A 243 -9.58 5.30 -1.77
CA CYS A 243 -8.57 5.14 -0.74
C CYS A 243 -9.01 5.73 0.60
N ILE A 244 -8.47 5.19 1.69
CA ILE A 244 -8.53 5.84 3.01
C ILE A 244 -7.34 6.78 3.17
N PHE A 245 -7.62 8.06 3.37
CA PHE A 245 -6.65 9.14 3.34
C PHE A 245 -6.67 9.95 4.65
N ARG A 246 -5.51 10.19 5.25
CA ARG A 246 -5.40 11.04 6.46
C ARG A 246 -5.03 12.45 6.04
N GLY A 247 -5.91 13.42 6.31
CA GLY A 247 -5.83 14.77 5.74
C GLY A 247 -4.45 15.44 5.84
N ALA A 248 -3.80 15.37 7.01
CA ALA A 248 -2.50 16.01 7.26
C ALA A 248 -1.28 15.07 7.13
N ASN A 249 -1.51 13.77 6.91
CA ASN A 249 -0.48 12.74 7.00
C ASN A 249 -0.38 11.85 5.75
N ALA A 250 -1.32 11.98 4.82
CA ALA A 250 -1.55 11.03 3.73
C ALA A 250 -1.63 9.59 4.28
N PHE A 251 -0.58 8.78 4.06
CA PHE A 251 -0.49 7.42 4.61
C PHE A 251 0.62 7.23 5.65
N GLY A 252 1.36 8.29 6.01
CA GLY A 252 2.43 8.22 7.01
C GLY A 252 1.92 8.25 8.45
N TYR A 253 2.86 8.10 9.39
CA TYR A 253 2.59 8.13 10.84
C TYR A 253 2.86 9.50 11.49
N SER A 254 3.47 10.43 10.76
CA SER A 254 3.77 11.81 11.16
C SER A 254 3.15 12.81 10.18
N ASN A 255 3.06 14.08 10.54
CA ASN A 255 2.58 15.11 9.62
C ASN A 255 3.63 15.41 8.56
N PHE A 256 3.17 15.84 7.41
CA PHE A 256 4.02 16.32 6.32
C PHE A 256 3.76 17.81 6.05
N PRO A 257 4.74 18.52 5.48
CA PRO A 257 4.52 19.87 4.99
C PRO A 257 3.39 19.93 3.97
N ASP A 258 2.67 21.05 3.89
CA ASP A 258 1.49 21.16 3.04
C ASP A 258 1.77 20.91 1.56
N ASN A 259 2.93 21.36 1.06
CA ASN A 259 3.32 21.15 -0.34
C ASN A 259 3.51 19.66 -0.67
N TYR A 260 3.93 18.85 0.30
CA TYR A 260 4.05 17.40 0.15
C TYR A 260 2.67 16.77 -0.03
N ILE A 261 1.71 17.13 0.84
CA ILE A 261 0.36 16.54 0.79
C ILE A 261 -0.36 16.91 -0.51
N ARG A 262 -0.23 18.17 -0.96
CA ARG A 262 -0.83 18.61 -2.23
C ARG A 262 -0.23 17.87 -3.43
N GLU A 263 1.09 17.74 -3.50
CA GLU A 263 1.75 16.99 -4.59
C GLU A 263 1.39 15.49 -4.55
N PHE A 264 1.26 14.91 -3.35
CA PHE A 264 0.81 13.53 -3.19
C PHE A 264 -0.61 13.31 -3.73
N CYS A 265 -1.55 14.19 -3.38
CA CYS A 265 -2.94 14.10 -3.86
C CYS A 265 -3.00 14.20 -5.39
N LYS A 266 -2.27 15.16 -5.96
CA LYS A 266 -2.17 15.35 -7.41
C LYS A 266 -1.64 14.11 -8.12
N LEU A 267 -0.55 13.52 -7.64
CA LEU A 267 -0.01 12.30 -8.24
C LEU A 267 -0.92 11.09 -8.04
N ALA A 268 -1.60 10.98 -6.90
CA ALA A 268 -2.57 9.92 -6.65
C ALA A 268 -3.72 9.96 -7.66
N VAL A 269 -4.29 11.14 -7.93
CA VAL A 269 -5.31 11.32 -8.98
C VAL A 269 -4.77 10.97 -10.36
N GLN A 270 -3.57 11.44 -10.71
CA GLN A 270 -2.93 11.16 -12.00
C GLN A 270 -2.62 9.67 -12.22
N SER A 271 -2.28 8.93 -11.15
CA SER A 271 -2.07 7.48 -11.19
C SER A 271 -3.39 6.68 -11.16
N GLY A 272 -4.54 7.35 -11.06
CA GLY A 272 -5.87 6.73 -11.21
C GLY A 272 -6.66 6.51 -9.92
N MET A 273 -6.36 7.24 -8.84
CA MET A 273 -7.22 7.29 -7.65
C MET A 273 -8.36 8.29 -7.84
N ASP A 274 -9.58 7.90 -7.48
CA ASP A 274 -10.78 8.71 -7.76
C ASP A 274 -11.37 9.33 -6.50
N ILE A 275 -11.58 8.49 -5.47
CA ILE A 275 -12.28 8.86 -4.24
C ILE A 275 -11.31 8.82 -3.08
N PHE A 276 -11.21 9.92 -2.35
CA PHE A 276 -10.42 10.02 -1.14
C PHE A 276 -11.38 10.07 0.02
N ARG A 277 -11.41 9.01 0.83
CA ARG A 277 -12.08 9.01 2.13
C ARG A 277 -11.16 9.69 3.14
N ILE A 278 -11.40 10.97 3.37
CA ILE A 278 -10.55 11.86 4.18
C ILE A 278 -10.99 11.75 5.64
N MET A 279 -10.10 11.29 6.50
CA MET A 279 -10.33 11.20 7.95
C MET A 279 -9.19 11.84 8.74
N ASP A 280 -9.47 12.10 10.01
CA ASP A 280 -8.48 12.48 11.02
C ASP A 280 -8.62 11.55 12.23
N CYS A 281 -7.51 11.18 12.86
CA CYS A 281 -7.53 10.19 13.94
C CYS A 281 -8.19 10.66 15.24
N LEU A 282 -8.48 11.95 15.36
CA LEU A 282 -9.11 12.61 16.50
C LEU A 282 -10.35 13.42 16.08
N ASN A 283 -10.84 13.25 14.84
CA ASN A 283 -11.82 14.14 14.19
C ASN A 283 -11.43 15.63 14.26
N TYR A 284 -10.12 15.93 14.23
CA TYR A 284 -9.63 17.29 14.34
C TYR A 284 -9.90 18.10 13.06
N ILE A 285 -10.89 18.99 13.13
CA ILE A 285 -11.42 19.78 11.99
C ILE A 285 -10.33 20.46 11.14
N PRO A 286 -9.32 21.16 11.70
CA PRO A 286 -8.32 21.82 10.87
C PRO A 286 -7.51 20.87 9.97
N ASN A 287 -7.27 19.63 10.42
CA ASN A 287 -6.64 18.60 9.58
C ASN A 287 -7.59 18.11 8.49
N LEU A 288 -8.88 17.95 8.81
CA LEU A 288 -9.91 17.53 7.86
C LEU A 288 -10.09 18.57 6.76
N ILE A 289 -10.23 19.85 7.11
CA ILE A 289 -10.39 20.96 6.13
C ILE A 289 -9.19 21.02 5.18
N PHE A 290 -7.96 20.98 5.70
CA PHE A 290 -6.78 20.96 4.85
C PHE A 290 -6.75 19.77 3.88
N GLY A 291 -7.12 18.58 4.36
CA GLY A 291 -7.23 17.39 3.51
C GLY A 291 -8.29 17.56 2.41
N ILE A 292 -9.46 18.10 2.76
CA ILE A 292 -10.57 18.39 1.83
C ILE A 292 -10.11 19.33 0.72
N GLU A 293 -9.44 20.42 1.07
CA GLU A 293 -8.88 21.38 0.11
C GLU A 293 -7.84 20.74 -0.80
N ALA A 294 -6.87 20.00 -0.24
CA ALA A 294 -5.79 19.39 -1.01
C ALA A 294 -6.30 18.35 -2.03
N VAL A 295 -7.29 17.53 -1.65
CA VAL A 295 -7.92 16.57 -2.56
C VAL A 295 -8.78 17.28 -3.61
N GLY A 296 -9.56 18.28 -3.20
CA GLY A 296 -10.41 19.06 -4.10
C GLY A 296 -9.59 19.77 -5.19
N GLU A 297 -8.47 20.39 -4.82
CA GLU A 297 -7.52 21.02 -5.77
C GLU A 297 -6.89 20.01 -6.72
N ALA A 298 -6.66 18.77 -6.27
CA ALA A 298 -6.15 17.69 -7.12
C ALA A 298 -7.20 17.15 -8.11
N GLY A 299 -8.48 17.52 -7.96
CA GLY A 299 -9.59 17.05 -8.79
C GLY A 299 -10.20 15.72 -8.33
N GLY A 300 -9.86 15.24 -7.13
CA GLY A 300 -10.41 14.02 -6.56
C GLY A 300 -11.81 14.21 -5.95
N VAL A 301 -12.55 13.10 -5.80
CA VAL A 301 -13.80 13.10 -5.05
C VAL A 301 -13.50 13.16 -3.56
N VAL A 302 -13.91 14.27 -2.96
CA VAL A 302 -13.85 14.52 -1.50
C VAL A 302 -14.97 13.77 -0.79
N GLU A 303 -14.64 12.62 -0.20
CA GLU A 303 -15.48 11.90 0.76
C GLU A 303 -14.96 12.17 2.18
N ALA A 304 -15.56 13.09 2.93
CA ALA A 304 -15.10 13.41 4.28
C ALA A 304 -15.72 12.45 5.30
N ALA A 305 -14.88 11.83 6.12
CA ALA A 305 -15.27 10.84 7.11
C ALA A 305 -15.31 11.42 8.53
N ILE A 306 -16.42 11.16 9.23
CA ILE A 306 -16.47 11.22 10.69
C ILE A 306 -16.05 9.86 11.24
N ALA A 307 -15.03 9.82 12.10
CA ALA A 307 -14.69 8.60 12.82
C ALA A 307 -15.66 8.42 14.00
N TYR A 308 -16.34 7.28 14.04
CA TYR A 308 -17.37 6.96 15.03
C TYR A 308 -16.79 6.14 16.19
N THR A 309 -17.13 6.53 17.42
CA THR A 309 -16.80 5.85 18.69
C THR A 309 -17.93 6.05 19.70
N GLY A 310 -18.02 5.20 20.71
CA GLY A 310 -19.08 5.27 21.71
C GLY A 310 -20.45 4.89 21.14
N ASP A 311 -21.52 5.42 21.74
CA ASP A 311 -22.90 5.06 21.42
C ASP A 311 -23.81 6.29 21.45
N VAL A 312 -24.32 6.71 20.29
CA VAL A 312 -25.24 7.85 20.16
C VAL A 312 -26.63 7.59 20.76
N THR A 313 -26.98 6.34 21.05
CA THR A 313 -28.23 5.98 21.72
C THR A 313 -28.12 6.08 23.25
N ASN A 314 -26.89 6.10 23.78
CA ASN A 314 -26.65 6.27 25.20
C ASN A 314 -26.93 7.72 25.62
N LYS A 315 -28.06 7.93 26.30
CA LYS A 315 -28.48 9.24 26.81
C LYS A 315 -27.55 9.83 27.87
N ASN A 316 -26.72 9.00 28.50
CA ASN A 316 -25.74 9.42 29.51
C ASN A 316 -24.36 9.75 28.89
N ALA A 317 -24.20 9.61 27.57
CA ALA A 317 -22.94 9.94 26.90
C ALA A 317 -22.65 11.45 26.98
N THR A 318 -21.57 11.80 27.66
CA THR A 318 -21.15 13.20 27.87
C THR A 318 -20.26 13.75 26.75
N ARG A 319 -19.60 12.85 26.00
CA ARG A 319 -18.65 13.20 24.92
C ARG A 319 -19.24 12.90 23.55
N TYR A 320 -19.09 11.67 23.06
CA TYR A 320 -19.47 11.25 21.71
C TYR A 320 -20.97 10.95 21.57
N ASN A 321 -21.81 11.94 21.86
CA ASN A 321 -23.26 11.87 21.70
C ASN A 321 -23.70 12.32 20.28
N LEU A 322 -25.00 12.23 19.99
CA LEU A 322 -25.54 12.62 18.68
C LEU A 322 -25.22 14.08 18.30
N ALA A 323 -25.27 15.01 19.26
CA ALA A 323 -25.00 16.43 19.01
C ALA A 323 -23.55 16.67 18.56
N TYR A 324 -22.58 15.96 19.15
CA TYR A 324 -21.18 15.99 18.71
C TYR A 324 -21.06 15.65 17.22
N TYR A 325 -21.65 14.53 16.79
CA TYR A 325 -21.58 14.11 15.39
C TYR A 325 -22.32 15.06 14.45
N MET A 326 -23.51 15.55 14.84
CA MET A 326 -24.27 16.49 14.01
C MET A 326 -23.54 17.84 13.84
N ASN A 327 -22.81 18.29 14.85
CA ASN A 327 -21.97 19.48 14.76
C ASN A 327 -20.78 19.25 13.81
N LEU A 328 -20.08 18.13 13.96
CA LEU A 328 -18.98 17.74 13.08
C LEU A 328 -19.43 17.64 11.62
N VAL A 329 -20.56 16.99 11.34
CA VAL A 329 -21.14 16.92 9.99
C VAL A 329 -21.43 18.32 9.44
N SER A 330 -21.92 19.23 10.27
CA SER A 330 -22.23 20.61 9.85
C SER A 330 -20.96 21.37 9.43
N GLU A 331 -19.84 21.17 10.13
CA GLU A 331 -18.54 21.75 9.74
C GLU A 331 -18.01 21.15 8.43
N LEU A 332 -18.14 19.84 8.23
CA LEU A 332 -17.72 19.18 6.99
C LEU A 332 -18.58 19.63 5.78
N VAL A 333 -19.88 19.79 5.95
CA VAL A 333 -20.76 20.31 4.89
C VAL A 333 -20.37 21.74 4.52
N LYS A 334 -20.08 22.60 5.49
CA LYS A 334 -19.58 23.97 5.23
C LYS A 334 -18.25 23.97 4.47
N ALA A 335 -17.40 22.97 4.68
CA ALA A 335 -16.13 22.81 3.97
C ALA A 335 -16.28 22.34 2.51
N GLY A 336 -17.51 22.10 2.02
CA GLY A 336 -17.77 21.81 0.61
C GLY A 336 -17.48 20.36 0.19
N ILE A 337 -17.78 19.40 1.06
CA ILE A 337 -17.59 17.97 0.76
C ILE A 337 -18.56 17.49 -0.33
N HIS A 338 -18.13 16.49 -1.11
CA HIS A 338 -19.01 15.85 -2.09
C HIS A 338 -19.88 14.78 -1.45
N ILE A 339 -19.32 14.05 -0.48
CA ILE A 339 -19.90 12.87 0.14
C ILE A 339 -19.50 12.87 1.61
N LEU A 340 -20.44 12.55 2.50
CA LEU A 340 -20.16 12.27 3.90
C LEU A 340 -19.98 10.76 4.10
N ALA A 341 -18.91 10.38 4.79
CA ALA A 341 -18.71 9.03 5.28
C ALA A 341 -18.89 8.95 6.81
N ILE A 342 -19.62 7.95 7.27
CA ILE A 342 -19.60 7.53 8.68
C ILE A 342 -18.62 6.35 8.76
N LYS A 343 -17.48 6.57 9.40
CA LYS A 343 -16.44 5.55 9.55
C LYS A 343 -16.46 4.99 10.96
N ASP A 344 -17.14 3.87 11.14
CA ASP A 344 -17.07 3.03 12.33
C ASP A 344 -15.92 2.02 12.19
N MET A 345 -14.72 2.40 12.65
CA MET A 345 -13.51 1.59 12.50
C MET A 345 -13.45 0.36 13.42
N SER A 346 -14.30 0.30 14.45
CA SER A 346 -14.28 -0.77 15.45
C SER A 346 -15.45 -1.74 15.29
N GLY A 347 -16.54 -1.33 14.65
CA GLY A 347 -17.76 -2.14 14.55
C GLY A 347 -18.70 -1.94 15.74
N VAL A 348 -18.71 -0.74 16.32
CA VAL A 348 -19.55 -0.38 17.49
C VAL A 348 -20.86 0.30 17.09
N LEU A 349 -21.05 0.66 15.82
CA LEU A 349 -22.27 1.25 15.30
C LEU A 349 -23.34 0.17 15.09
N HIS A 350 -24.05 -0.18 16.15
CA HIS A 350 -25.15 -1.16 16.13
C HIS A 350 -26.40 -0.60 15.40
N PRO A 351 -27.41 -1.44 15.05
CA PRO A 351 -28.51 -1.02 14.18
C PRO A 351 -29.35 0.18 14.68
N SER A 352 -29.61 0.27 15.99
CA SER A 352 -30.38 1.39 16.56
C SER A 352 -29.60 2.71 16.52
N ALA A 353 -28.30 2.68 16.85
CA ALA A 353 -27.41 3.83 16.68
C ALA A 353 -27.31 4.25 15.21
N THR A 354 -27.24 3.28 14.30
CA THR A 354 -27.20 3.51 12.86
C THR A 354 -28.44 4.27 12.39
N ARG A 355 -29.65 3.78 12.72
CA ARG A 355 -30.90 4.45 12.33
C ARG A 355 -30.97 5.88 12.86
N LEU A 356 -30.59 6.08 14.12
CA LEU A 356 -30.61 7.40 14.74
C LEU A 356 -29.64 8.37 14.05
N LEU A 357 -28.38 7.98 13.88
CA LEU A 357 -27.35 8.84 13.32
C LEU A 357 -27.60 9.14 11.83
N VAL A 358 -27.79 8.10 11.01
CA VAL A 358 -28.00 8.24 9.57
C VAL A 358 -29.30 9.00 9.30
N GLY A 359 -30.38 8.66 10.01
CA GLY A 359 -31.67 9.35 9.88
C GLY A 359 -31.58 10.83 10.22
N SER A 360 -30.93 11.18 11.34
CA SER A 360 -30.74 12.59 11.75
C SER A 360 -29.92 13.38 10.72
N ILE A 361 -28.88 12.76 10.15
CA ILE A 361 -28.06 13.39 9.10
C ILE A 361 -28.89 13.59 7.84
N ARG A 362 -29.62 12.57 7.39
CA ARG A 362 -30.46 12.63 6.18
C ARG A 362 -31.56 13.68 6.31
N GLU A 363 -32.21 13.78 7.47
CA GLU A 363 -33.24 14.78 7.75
C GLU A 363 -32.69 16.21 7.62
N LYS A 364 -31.51 16.46 8.19
CA LYS A 364 -30.88 17.79 8.15
C LYS A 364 -30.26 18.12 6.79
N TYR A 365 -29.73 17.12 6.07
CA TYR A 365 -29.01 17.27 4.80
C TYR A 365 -29.58 16.33 3.72
N PRO A 366 -30.76 16.64 3.15
CA PRO A 366 -31.48 15.74 2.26
C PRO A 366 -30.75 15.44 0.94
N ASP A 367 -29.89 16.33 0.47
CA ASP A 367 -29.17 16.20 -0.81
C ASP A 367 -27.75 15.62 -0.67
N LEU A 368 -27.21 15.54 0.55
CA LEU A 368 -25.85 15.07 0.80
C LEU A 368 -25.75 13.55 0.62
N PRO A 369 -24.88 13.01 -0.24
CA PRO A 369 -24.64 11.57 -0.29
C PRO A 369 -24.03 11.06 1.03
N ILE A 370 -24.57 9.97 1.56
CA ILE A 370 -24.11 9.34 2.82
C ILE A 370 -23.58 7.95 2.51
N GLN A 371 -22.31 7.72 2.83
CA GLN A 371 -21.63 6.43 2.80
C GLN A 371 -21.43 5.92 4.23
N VAL A 372 -21.76 4.66 4.50
CA VAL A 372 -21.53 4.05 5.83
C VAL A 372 -20.51 2.93 5.74
N HIS A 373 -19.49 3.03 6.59
CA HIS A 373 -18.45 2.03 6.74
C HIS A 373 -18.47 1.51 8.17
N THR A 374 -18.47 0.19 8.33
CA THR A 374 -18.34 -0.48 9.63
C THR A 374 -17.40 -1.68 9.52
N HIS A 375 -17.07 -2.25 10.67
CA HIS A 375 -16.45 -3.57 10.79
C HIS A 375 -17.47 -4.52 11.45
N ASP A 376 -17.39 -5.81 11.12
CA ASP A 376 -18.31 -6.82 11.61
C ASP A 376 -17.80 -7.49 12.90
N THR A 377 -16.94 -6.79 13.66
CA THR A 377 -16.28 -7.34 14.85
C THR A 377 -17.30 -7.78 15.87
N ALA A 378 -18.38 -7.01 16.06
CA ALA A 378 -19.49 -7.33 16.95
C ALA A 378 -20.45 -8.41 16.41
N GLY A 379 -20.32 -8.83 15.15
CA GLY A 379 -21.27 -9.70 14.45
C GLY A 379 -22.63 -9.04 14.15
N THR A 380 -22.70 -7.71 14.20
CA THR A 380 -23.94 -6.94 13.94
C THR A 380 -23.89 -6.14 12.64
N GLY A 381 -22.79 -6.20 11.90
CA GLY A 381 -22.49 -5.29 10.81
C GLY A 381 -23.44 -5.41 9.63
N VAL A 382 -23.86 -6.63 9.24
CA VAL A 382 -24.88 -6.80 8.18
C VAL A 382 -26.19 -6.12 8.57
N ALA A 383 -26.65 -6.33 9.81
CA ALA A 383 -27.86 -5.70 10.33
C ALA A 383 -27.73 -4.17 10.40
N SER A 384 -26.55 -3.65 10.76
CA SER A 384 -26.26 -2.22 10.74
C SER A 384 -26.27 -1.64 9.33
N MET A 385 -25.74 -2.34 8.31
CA MET A 385 -25.78 -1.84 6.93
C MET A 385 -27.20 -1.84 6.35
N ILE A 386 -28.03 -2.84 6.71
CA ILE A 386 -29.47 -2.84 6.38
C ILE A 386 -30.15 -1.62 7.03
N ALA A 387 -29.90 -1.41 8.33
CA ALA A 387 -30.42 -0.27 9.07
C ALA A 387 -29.99 1.09 8.50
N ALA A 388 -28.75 1.19 7.99
CA ALA A 388 -28.26 2.39 7.30
C ALA A 388 -29.04 2.64 6.00
N ALA A 389 -29.27 1.60 5.20
CA ALA A 389 -30.03 1.70 3.95
C ALA A 389 -31.48 2.15 4.20
N GLU A 390 -32.14 1.57 5.20
CA GLU A 390 -33.49 1.96 5.65
C GLU A 390 -33.55 3.41 6.12
N ALA A 391 -32.52 3.87 6.84
CA ALA A 391 -32.41 5.24 7.34
C ALA A 391 -32.01 6.28 6.26
N GLY A 392 -31.76 5.83 5.02
CA GLY A 392 -31.51 6.71 3.88
C GLY A 392 -30.03 6.93 3.54
N ALA A 393 -29.13 6.03 3.93
CA ALA A 393 -27.79 5.98 3.34
C ALA A 393 -27.87 5.66 1.83
N ASP A 394 -26.96 6.26 1.05
CA ASP A 394 -26.88 6.02 -0.40
C ASP A 394 -25.94 4.86 -0.72
N GLY A 395 -24.95 4.60 0.14
CA GLY A 395 -24.10 3.43 0.01
C GLY A 395 -23.50 2.92 1.32
N VAL A 396 -23.06 1.67 1.26
CA VAL A 396 -22.39 0.97 2.38
C VAL A 396 -21.13 0.27 1.89
N ASP A 397 -20.19 0.05 2.81
CA ASP A 397 -19.01 -0.79 2.56
C ASP A 397 -19.32 -2.25 2.91
N GLY A 398 -18.84 -3.18 2.09
CA GLY A 398 -18.89 -4.61 2.33
C GLY A 398 -17.65 -5.30 1.78
N ALA A 399 -17.30 -6.47 2.32
CA ALA A 399 -16.25 -7.33 1.79
C ALA A 399 -16.88 -8.59 1.17
N ILE A 400 -16.24 -9.15 0.15
CA ILE A 400 -16.66 -10.44 -0.41
C ILE A 400 -16.67 -11.51 0.68
N ASP A 401 -17.60 -12.45 0.61
CA ASP A 401 -18.03 -13.25 1.77
C ASP A 401 -16.86 -13.96 2.47
N SER A 402 -15.96 -14.57 1.71
CA SER A 402 -14.77 -15.27 2.21
C SER A 402 -13.68 -14.36 2.79
N MET A 403 -13.80 -13.04 2.62
CA MET A 403 -12.96 -12.00 3.20
C MET A 403 -13.76 -11.08 4.13
N SER A 404 -14.96 -11.48 4.53
CA SER A 404 -15.86 -10.70 5.39
C SER A 404 -15.95 -11.28 6.81
N GLY A 405 -16.69 -10.59 7.68
CA GLY A 405 -16.95 -11.01 9.05
C GLY A 405 -15.76 -10.78 9.99
N MET A 406 -15.97 -11.05 11.27
CA MET A 406 -14.96 -10.82 12.32
C MET A 406 -14.42 -9.38 12.24
N THR A 407 -13.11 -9.18 12.27
CA THR A 407 -12.52 -7.84 12.18
C THR A 407 -12.66 -7.18 10.80
N SER A 408 -13.16 -7.86 9.77
CA SER A 408 -13.38 -7.31 8.42
C SER A 408 -14.70 -6.55 8.31
N GLN A 409 -15.07 -6.13 7.10
CA GLN A 409 -16.41 -5.60 6.80
C GLN A 409 -17.47 -6.72 6.82
N PRO A 410 -18.76 -6.36 6.89
CA PRO A 410 -19.85 -7.32 6.75
C PRO A 410 -19.89 -7.94 5.34
N SER A 411 -20.49 -9.13 5.23
CA SER A 411 -20.60 -9.87 3.96
C SER A 411 -21.38 -9.08 2.92
N LEU A 412 -20.71 -8.82 1.79
CA LEU A 412 -21.27 -8.18 0.61
C LEU A 412 -22.43 -9.00 0.04
N GLY A 413 -22.25 -10.32 -0.12
CA GLY A 413 -23.29 -11.21 -0.61
C GLY A 413 -24.53 -11.23 0.29
N ALA A 414 -24.33 -11.22 1.61
CA ALA A 414 -25.42 -11.13 2.58
C ALA A 414 -26.18 -9.81 2.46
N ILE A 415 -25.48 -8.66 2.41
CA ILE A 415 -26.13 -7.35 2.23
C ILE A 415 -26.93 -7.33 0.92
N VAL A 416 -26.34 -7.77 -0.19
CA VAL A 416 -27.00 -7.78 -1.51
C VAL A 416 -28.26 -8.66 -1.48
N ARG A 417 -28.19 -9.86 -0.90
CA ARG A 417 -29.34 -10.75 -0.77
C ARG A 417 -30.42 -10.17 0.15
N SER A 418 -30.03 -9.57 1.28
CA SER A 418 -30.99 -8.96 2.22
C SER A 418 -31.74 -7.77 1.63
N MET A 419 -31.14 -7.07 0.66
CA MET A 419 -31.77 -5.96 -0.06
C MET A 419 -32.60 -6.41 -1.26
N GLU A 420 -32.50 -7.68 -1.68
CA GLU A 420 -33.26 -8.21 -2.82
C GLU A 420 -34.76 -8.12 -2.55
N ASN A 421 -35.53 -7.63 -3.52
CA ASN A 421 -36.97 -7.36 -3.40
C ASN A 421 -37.38 -6.24 -2.41
N THR A 422 -36.43 -5.40 -2.01
CA THR A 422 -36.73 -4.14 -1.30
C THR A 422 -36.58 -2.95 -2.27
N PRO A 423 -37.11 -1.75 -1.93
CA PRO A 423 -36.81 -0.52 -2.69
C PRO A 423 -35.31 -0.18 -2.75
N LYS A 424 -34.49 -0.81 -1.89
CA LYS A 424 -33.04 -0.62 -1.79
C LYS A 424 -32.24 -1.74 -2.47
N ALA A 425 -32.85 -2.55 -3.33
CA ALA A 425 -32.15 -3.56 -4.12
C ALA A 425 -30.91 -2.96 -4.83
N THR A 426 -29.77 -3.63 -4.70
CA THR A 426 -28.47 -3.11 -5.17
C THR A 426 -28.26 -3.26 -6.68
N GLY A 427 -29.00 -4.19 -7.31
CA GLY A 427 -28.83 -4.55 -8.72
C GLY A 427 -27.57 -5.39 -9.01
N LEU A 428 -26.77 -5.77 -8.01
CA LEU A 428 -25.60 -6.63 -8.20
C LEU A 428 -26.00 -8.08 -8.41
N ASN A 429 -25.33 -8.77 -9.34
CA ASN A 429 -25.63 -10.15 -9.68
C ASN A 429 -25.03 -11.14 -8.66
N LEU A 430 -25.87 -11.85 -7.92
CA LEU A 430 -25.43 -12.83 -6.92
C LEU A 430 -24.62 -14.01 -7.51
N GLY A 431 -24.86 -14.40 -8.76
CA GLY A 431 -24.04 -15.41 -9.43
C GLY A 431 -22.61 -14.92 -9.73
N ALA A 432 -22.46 -13.64 -10.10
CA ALA A 432 -21.15 -13.00 -10.25
C ALA A 432 -20.44 -12.87 -8.90
N ILE A 433 -21.17 -12.49 -7.84
CA ILE A 433 -20.65 -12.44 -6.47
C ILE A 433 -20.19 -13.82 -6.03
N SER A 434 -20.96 -14.88 -6.30
CA SER A 434 -20.58 -16.25 -5.95
C SER A 434 -19.26 -16.65 -6.63
N LYS A 435 -19.08 -16.41 -7.93
CA LYS A 435 -17.80 -16.70 -8.62
C LYS A 435 -16.63 -15.88 -8.05
N TYR A 436 -16.88 -14.63 -7.70
CA TYR A 436 -15.90 -13.76 -7.05
C TYR A 436 -15.50 -14.31 -5.67
N ASN A 437 -16.47 -14.82 -4.91
CA ASN A 437 -16.25 -15.44 -3.62
C ASN A 437 -15.41 -16.72 -3.72
N HIS A 438 -15.74 -17.63 -4.65
CA HIS A 438 -14.98 -18.88 -4.84
C HIS A 438 -13.49 -18.62 -5.10
N TYR A 439 -13.15 -17.60 -5.91
CA TYR A 439 -11.77 -17.18 -6.12
C TYR A 439 -11.10 -16.78 -4.81
N TRP A 440 -11.76 -15.97 -3.99
CA TRP A 440 -11.21 -15.50 -2.72
C TRP A 440 -11.14 -16.59 -1.65
N GLU A 441 -12.06 -17.55 -1.63
CA GLU A 441 -11.98 -18.74 -0.76
C GLU A 441 -10.69 -19.53 -1.01
N GLN A 442 -10.35 -19.75 -2.28
CA GLN A 442 -9.11 -20.42 -2.66
C GLN A 442 -7.89 -19.53 -2.39
N THR A 443 -7.97 -18.25 -2.76
CA THR A 443 -6.86 -17.29 -2.63
C THR A 443 -6.48 -17.05 -1.17
N ARG A 444 -7.45 -16.90 -0.25
CA ARG A 444 -7.21 -16.69 1.18
C ARG A 444 -6.35 -17.79 1.81
N ARG A 445 -6.49 -19.04 1.32
CA ARG A 445 -5.68 -20.19 1.79
C ARG A 445 -4.19 -20.08 1.47
N LEU A 446 -3.80 -19.22 0.51
CA LEU A 446 -2.39 -18.90 0.23
C LEU A 446 -1.76 -18.04 1.34
N TYR A 447 -2.60 -17.40 2.17
CA TYR A 447 -2.22 -16.46 3.21
C TYR A 447 -2.43 -16.99 4.63
N ALA A 448 -2.56 -18.32 4.78
CA ALA A 448 -2.88 -18.98 6.05
C ALA A 448 -1.98 -18.53 7.22
N ASN A 449 -0.70 -18.23 6.97
CA ASN A 449 0.26 -17.81 7.99
C ASN A 449 0.02 -16.40 8.57
N PHE A 450 -0.95 -15.67 8.02
CA PHE A 450 -1.30 -14.31 8.40
C PHE A 450 -2.73 -14.19 8.95
N GLU A 451 -3.45 -15.31 9.08
CA GLU A 451 -4.82 -15.32 9.55
C GLU A 451 -4.96 -14.80 10.98
N CYS A 452 -5.81 -13.79 11.16
CA CYS A 452 -6.20 -13.34 12.50
C CYS A 452 -7.07 -14.38 13.23
N THR A 453 -7.55 -15.41 12.52
CA THR A 453 -8.48 -16.39 13.08
C THR A 453 -7.87 -17.34 14.10
N ASP A 454 -6.56 -17.28 14.33
CA ASP A 454 -5.94 -18.17 15.31
C ASP A 454 -6.49 -17.91 16.74
N THR A 455 -6.74 -16.65 17.09
CA THR A 455 -7.38 -16.27 18.37
C THR A 455 -8.85 -15.89 18.26
N LEU A 456 -9.30 -15.37 17.11
CA LEU A 456 -10.69 -14.93 16.91
C LEU A 456 -11.42 -15.81 15.88
N LYS A 457 -12.28 -16.73 16.33
CA LYS A 457 -12.99 -17.68 15.45
C LYS A 457 -14.30 -17.13 14.85
N SER A 458 -14.84 -16.04 15.41
CA SER A 458 -16.11 -15.41 15.01
C SER A 458 -16.15 -13.97 15.50
N GLY A 459 -17.24 -13.25 15.25
CA GLY A 459 -17.49 -11.95 15.89
C GLY A 459 -17.48 -12.06 17.43
N SER A 460 -17.04 -11.01 18.10
CA SER A 460 -17.03 -10.86 19.56
C SER A 460 -17.67 -9.53 19.97
N SER A 461 -18.64 -9.62 20.89
CA SER A 461 -19.27 -8.45 21.51
C SER A 461 -18.34 -7.68 22.44
N ASP A 462 -17.20 -8.25 22.83
CA ASP A 462 -16.22 -7.57 23.71
C ASP A 462 -15.70 -6.26 23.09
N VAL A 463 -15.86 -6.10 21.77
CA VAL A 463 -15.54 -4.85 21.08
C VAL A 463 -16.31 -3.65 21.60
N PHE A 464 -17.50 -3.84 22.18
CA PHE A 464 -18.24 -2.76 22.83
C PHE A 464 -17.55 -2.27 24.12
N GLU A 465 -16.72 -3.10 24.75
CA GLU A 465 -15.89 -2.71 25.90
C GLU A 465 -14.60 -2.04 25.45
N HIS A 466 -13.77 -2.75 24.67
CA HIS A 466 -12.41 -2.29 24.37
C HIS A 466 -12.32 -1.36 23.15
N ASN A 467 -13.32 -1.38 22.26
CA ASN A 467 -13.40 -0.49 21.09
C ASN A 467 -12.14 -0.55 20.21
N ILE A 468 -11.50 -1.73 20.11
CA ILE A 468 -10.28 -1.93 19.31
C ILE A 468 -10.68 -2.01 17.83
N PRO A 469 -10.11 -1.18 16.95
CA PRO A 469 -10.37 -1.24 15.52
C PRO A 469 -9.97 -2.58 14.90
N GLY A 470 -10.67 -3.02 13.86
CA GLY A 470 -10.42 -4.33 13.22
C GLY A 470 -8.94 -4.57 12.86
N GLY A 471 -8.36 -3.69 12.04
CA GLY A 471 -6.93 -3.78 11.69
C GLY A 471 -5.96 -3.59 12.86
N GLN A 472 -6.36 -2.90 13.94
CA GLN A 472 -5.52 -2.77 15.15
C GLN A 472 -5.56 -4.07 15.97
N TYR A 473 -6.69 -4.77 16.04
CA TYR A 473 -6.84 -6.01 16.80
C TYR A 473 -5.83 -7.06 16.35
N THR A 474 -5.82 -7.34 15.04
CA THR A 474 -4.89 -8.27 14.41
C THR A 474 -3.44 -7.87 14.65
N ASN A 475 -3.09 -6.59 14.44
CA ASN A 475 -1.73 -6.11 14.71
C ASN A 475 -1.32 -6.19 16.18
N LEU A 476 -2.22 -5.86 17.10
CA LEU A 476 -1.99 -5.92 18.55
C LEU A 476 -1.70 -7.36 19.00
N GLN A 477 -2.38 -8.33 18.38
CA GLN A 477 -2.13 -9.75 18.61
C GLN A 477 -0.72 -10.16 18.13
N PHE A 478 -0.33 -9.85 16.88
CA PHE A 478 1.02 -10.14 16.37
C PHE A 478 2.12 -9.49 17.24
N GLN A 479 1.89 -8.27 17.71
CA GLN A 479 2.80 -7.59 18.63
C GLN A 479 2.85 -8.29 19.99
N SER A 480 1.71 -8.73 20.52
CA SER A 480 1.66 -9.47 21.79
C SER A 480 2.44 -10.78 21.74
N HIS A 481 2.41 -11.51 20.62
CA HIS A 481 3.30 -12.67 20.42
C HIS A 481 4.78 -12.27 20.48
N SER A 482 5.16 -11.18 19.82
CA SER A 482 6.55 -10.70 19.78
C SER A 482 7.05 -10.22 21.15
N LEU A 483 6.14 -9.83 22.05
CA LEU A 483 6.44 -9.36 23.41
C LEU A 483 6.24 -10.43 24.50
N ASN A 484 5.99 -11.69 24.13
CA ASN A 484 5.65 -12.78 25.06
C ASN A 484 4.41 -12.47 25.94
N LEU A 485 3.44 -11.76 25.38
CA LEU A 485 2.16 -11.41 26.01
C LEU A 485 0.97 -12.16 25.40
N ALA A 486 1.20 -13.13 24.51
CA ALA A 486 0.15 -13.86 23.80
C ALA A 486 -0.87 -14.50 24.76
N ASP A 487 -0.39 -15.19 25.80
CA ASP A 487 -1.26 -15.84 26.80
C ASP A 487 -2.03 -14.83 27.68
N GLN A 488 -1.62 -13.56 27.65
CA GLN A 488 -2.24 -12.47 28.39
C GLN A 488 -3.06 -11.54 27.48
N PHE A 489 -3.36 -11.95 26.26
CA PHE A 489 -4.08 -11.10 25.30
C PHE A 489 -5.44 -10.59 25.83
N PRO A 490 -6.26 -11.36 26.57
CA PRO A 490 -7.47 -10.81 27.20
C PRO A 490 -7.19 -9.65 28.17
N LEU A 491 -6.07 -9.70 28.90
CA LEU A 491 -5.62 -8.61 29.76
C LEU A 491 -5.14 -7.41 28.95
N VAL A 492 -4.44 -7.64 27.82
CA VAL A 492 -4.07 -6.57 26.88
C VAL A 492 -5.31 -5.85 26.36
N CYS A 493 -6.38 -6.57 26.01
CA CYS A 493 -7.66 -5.97 25.59
C CYS A 493 -8.32 -5.13 26.70
N LYS A 494 -8.32 -5.61 27.94
CA LYS A 494 -8.79 -4.82 29.10
C LYS A 494 -7.94 -3.57 29.33
N ASN A 495 -6.62 -3.71 29.25
CA ASN A 495 -5.70 -2.57 29.39
C ASN A 495 -5.81 -1.61 28.22
N TYR A 496 -6.29 -2.03 27.05
CA TYR A 496 -6.59 -1.12 25.94
C TYR A 496 -7.76 -0.18 26.27
N ALA A 497 -8.81 -0.68 26.92
CA ALA A 497 -9.90 0.17 27.42
C ALA A 497 -9.41 1.17 28.46
N ARG A 498 -8.58 0.72 29.42
CA ARG A 498 -7.97 1.58 30.46
C ARG A 498 -7.01 2.61 29.86
N ALA A 499 -6.20 2.22 28.90
CA ALA A 499 -5.30 3.13 28.18
C ALA A 499 -6.10 4.20 27.43
N ASN A 500 -7.25 3.85 26.83
CA ASN A 500 -8.14 4.84 26.21
C ASN A 500 -8.68 5.85 27.23
N GLU A 501 -9.12 5.37 28.40
CA GLU A 501 -9.56 6.24 29.49
C GLU A 501 -8.44 7.18 29.95
N ALA A 502 -7.24 6.64 30.19
CA ALA A 502 -6.05 7.40 30.58
C ALA A 502 -5.65 8.48 29.56
N LEU A 503 -5.88 8.23 28.27
CA LEU A 503 -5.62 9.19 27.20
C LEU A 503 -6.77 10.18 26.97
N GLY A 504 -7.84 10.10 27.76
CA GLY A 504 -8.97 11.04 27.72
C GLY A 504 -10.12 10.60 26.83
N ASP A 505 -10.40 9.29 26.77
CA ASP A 505 -11.43 8.66 25.92
C ASP A 505 -11.45 9.24 24.51
N ILE A 506 -10.50 8.78 23.70
CA ILE A 506 -10.24 9.34 22.37
C ILE A 506 -10.88 8.49 21.28
N ILE A 507 -10.98 9.09 20.10
CA ILE A 507 -11.19 8.35 18.86
C ILE A 507 -9.94 7.52 18.59
N LYS A 508 -10.15 6.25 18.27
CA LYS A 508 -9.09 5.23 18.15
C LYS A 508 -9.02 4.75 16.71
N VAL A 509 -8.30 5.46 15.87
CA VAL A 509 -8.03 5.04 14.48
C VAL A 509 -6.62 5.48 14.12
N ALA A 510 -5.92 4.76 13.26
CA ALA A 510 -4.49 4.98 13.05
C ALA A 510 -4.15 6.46 12.75
N PRO A 511 -3.16 7.06 13.43
CA PRO A 511 -2.24 6.46 14.40
C PRO A 511 -2.69 6.46 15.89
N SER A 512 -3.82 7.07 16.28
CA SER A 512 -4.23 7.14 17.70
C SER A 512 -4.50 5.76 18.31
N SER A 513 -5.08 4.84 17.55
CA SER A 513 -5.27 3.44 17.99
C SER A 513 -3.95 2.73 18.33
N LYS A 514 -2.86 3.09 17.63
CA LYS A 514 -1.52 2.56 17.92
C LYS A 514 -1.00 3.10 19.25
N ALA A 515 -1.20 4.39 19.53
CA ALA A 515 -0.79 4.97 20.81
C ALA A 515 -1.51 4.30 21.99
N VAL A 516 -2.81 4.03 21.86
CA VAL A 516 -3.58 3.26 22.86
C VAL A 516 -3.05 1.83 22.97
N GLY A 517 -2.78 1.15 21.85
CA GLY A 517 -2.29 -0.23 21.83
C GLY A 517 -0.88 -0.40 22.40
N ASP A 518 0.02 0.54 22.13
CA ASP A 518 1.38 0.54 22.71
C ASP A 518 1.30 0.79 24.23
N LEU A 519 0.44 1.71 24.68
CA LEU A 519 0.23 1.97 26.11
C LEU A 519 -0.39 0.76 26.81
N ALA A 520 -1.36 0.09 26.19
CA ALA A 520 -2.00 -1.12 26.72
C ALA A 520 -0.98 -2.24 26.97
N GLN A 521 -0.12 -2.52 25.99
CA GLN A 521 0.96 -3.51 26.13
C GLN A 521 1.96 -3.10 27.21
N PHE A 522 2.34 -1.82 27.25
CA PHE A 522 3.22 -1.27 28.30
C PHE A 522 2.62 -1.49 29.69
N MET A 523 1.34 -1.17 29.88
CA MET A 523 0.62 -1.37 31.15
C MET A 523 0.61 -2.84 31.55
N THR A 524 0.34 -3.76 30.61
CA THR A 524 0.37 -5.20 30.86
C THR A 524 1.76 -5.67 31.31
N GLN A 525 2.83 -5.23 30.63
CA GLN A 525 4.21 -5.62 30.98
C GLN A 525 4.64 -5.15 32.36
N HIS A 526 4.15 -3.99 32.80
CA HIS A 526 4.53 -3.38 34.08
C HIS A 526 3.53 -3.68 35.20
N GLY A 527 2.52 -4.52 34.97
CA GLY A 527 1.50 -4.85 35.96
C GLY A 527 0.61 -3.67 36.36
N ILE A 528 0.55 -2.61 35.54
CA ILE A 528 -0.22 -1.40 35.83
C ILE A 528 -1.69 -1.70 35.61
N SER A 529 -2.49 -1.56 36.66
CA SER A 529 -3.86 -2.06 36.70
C SER A 529 -4.93 -0.97 36.61
N SER A 530 -4.56 0.31 36.79
CA SER A 530 -5.48 1.44 36.76
C SER A 530 -4.88 2.71 36.13
N THR A 531 -5.75 3.61 35.69
CA THR A 531 -5.39 4.93 35.15
C THR A 531 -4.68 5.79 36.21
N GLU A 532 -5.12 5.73 37.47
CA GLU A 532 -4.54 6.47 38.58
C GLU A 532 -3.13 5.96 38.95
N GLU A 533 -2.89 4.65 38.83
CA GLU A 533 -1.58 4.06 39.02
C GLU A 533 -0.60 4.53 37.94
N LEU A 534 -1.04 4.48 36.67
CA LEU A 534 -0.27 4.99 35.53
C LEU A 534 0.07 6.48 35.73
N GLU A 535 -0.91 7.30 36.08
CA GLU A 535 -0.73 8.73 36.22
C GLU A 535 0.19 9.09 37.40
N ARG A 536 0.05 8.40 38.54
CA ARG A 536 0.91 8.63 39.71
C ARG A 536 2.39 8.44 39.41
N HIS A 537 2.75 7.43 38.63
CA HIS A 537 4.14 7.05 38.37
C HIS A 537 4.62 7.40 36.94
N ALA A 538 3.82 8.14 36.16
CA ALA A 538 4.12 8.46 34.76
C ALA A 538 5.51 9.10 34.53
N GLU A 539 5.99 9.89 35.48
CA GLU A 539 7.31 10.52 35.45
C GLU A 539 8.48 9.54 35.58
N HIS A 540 8.25 8.36 36.17
CA HIS A 540 9.23 7.29 36.30
C HIS A 540 9.19 6.30 35.12
N TYR A 541 8.12 6.29 34.34
CA TYR A 541 7.97 5.39 33.19
C TYR A 541 8.60 5.96 31.91
N ALA A 542 9.27 5.09 31.17
CA ALA A 542 9.68 5.35 29.79
C ALA A 542 8.53 4.98 28.83
N LEU A 543 7.49 5.83 28.82
CA LEU A 543 6.29 5.55 28.02
C LEU A 543 6.61 5.46 26.51
N PRO A 544 5.85 4.65 25.74
CA PRO A 544 6.07 4.48 24.31
C PRO A 544 6.09 5.80 23.54
N ARG A 545 6.91 5.86 22.48
CA ARG A 545 7.08 7.09 21.68
C ARG A 545 5.76 7.59 21.07
N SER A 546 4.87 6.68 20.68
CA SER A 546 3.53 7.01 20.16
C SER A 546 2.68 7.78 21.18
N VAL A 547 2.76 7.43 22.46
CA VAL A 547 2.08 8.12 23.57
C VAL A 547 2.68 9.51 23.77
N GLN A 548 4.02 9.61 23.73
CA GLN A 548 4.69 10.91 23.78
C GLN A 548 4.29 11.80 22.60
N ASP A 549 4.29 11.26 21.37
CA ASP A 549 3.92 12.02 20.18
C ASP A 549 2.45 12.48 20.21
N PHE A 550 1.55 11.68 20.79
CA PHE A 550 0.17 12.08 21.07
C PHE A 550 0.12 13.29 22.02
N PHE A 551 0.75 13.19 23.19
CA PHE A 551 0.77 14.28 24.18
C PHE A 551 1.57 15.51 23.72
N GLU A 552 2.55 15.35 22.83
CA GLU A 552 3.26 16.46 22.17
C GLU A 552 2.34 17.23 21.20
N GLY A 553 1.13 16.73 20.89
CA GLY A 553 0.16 17.34 19.99
C GLY A 553 0.43 17.03 18.51
N LYS A 554 1.31 16.07 18.20
CA LYS A 554 1.64 15.74 16.80
C LYS A 554 0.51 15.05 16.06
N LEU A 555 -0.44 14.44 16.76
CA LEU A 555 -1.58 13.79 16.11
C LEU A 555 -2.74 14.76 15.84
N GLY A 556 -2.58 16.04 16.18
CA GLY A 556 -3.69 17.01 16.25
C GLY A 556 -4.19 17.13 17.68
N GLN A 557 -5.37 17.72 17.83
CA GLN A 557 -5.97 18.00 19.14
C GLN A 557 -7.20 17.10 19.35
N PRO A 558 -7.30 16.39 20.49
CA PRO A 558 -8.50 15.64 20.83
C PRO A 558 -9.68 16.60 21.06
N SER A 559 -10.89 16.15 20.73
CA SER A 559 -12.11 16.97 20.79
C SER A 559 -12.40 17.58 22.18
N TYR A 560 -11.91 16.95 23.25
CA TYR A 560 -12.14 17.34 24.64
C TYR A 560 -10.85 17.75 25.37
N GLY A 561 -9.78 18.05 24.63
CA GLY A 561 -8.48 18.38 25.22
C GLY A 561 -7.72 17.16 25.75
N PHE A 562 -6.47 17.38 26.15
CA PHE A 562 -5.63 16.35 26.73
C PHE A 562 -5.86 16.24 28.25
N PRO A 563 -5.69 15.05 28.86
CA PRO A 563 -5.56 14.92 30.31
C PRO A 563 -4.32 15.69 30.81
N GLU A 564 -4.52 16.89 31.36
CA GLU A 564 -3.44 17.86 31.64
C GLU A 564 -2.36 17.32 32.57
N SER A 565 -2.75 16.68 33.67
CA SER A 565 -1.80 16.14 34.65
C SER A 565 -0.89 15.07 34.03
N LEU A 566 -1.47 14.13 33.28
CA LEU A 566 -0.70 13.10 32.58
C LEU A 566 0.16 13.74 31.47
N GLN A 567 -0.39 14.65 30.67
CA GLN A 567 0.35 15.35 29.62
C GLN A 567 1.61 16.04 30.18
N LEU A 568 1.48 16.78 31.29
CA LEU A 568 2.61 17.46 31.92
C LEU A 568 3.72 16.49 32.34
N LYS A 569 3.35 15.36 32.96
CA LYS A 569 4.31 14.32 33.39
C LYS A 569 4.99 13.63 32.21
N VAL A 570 4.26 13.36 31.13
CA VAL A 570 4.83 12.75 29.92
C VAL A 570 5.78 13.70 29.19
N LEU A 571 5.41 14.99 29.10
CA LEU A 571 6.18 15.98 28.35
C LEU A 571 7.44 16.48 29.06
N ARG A 572 7.51 16.36 30.39
CA ARG A 572 8.69 16.73 31.20
C ARG A 572 9.24 18.12 30.87
N GLY A 573 8.35 19.10 30.77
CA GLY A 573 8.68 20.50 30.46
C GLY A 573 8.78 20.84 28.96
N LYS A 574 8.63 19.87 28.04
CA LYS A 574 8.45 20.18 26.61
C LYS A 574 7.13 20.90 26.38
N LYS A 575 7.13 21.91 25.52
CA LYS A 575 5.91 22.63 25.13
C LYS A 575 5.11 21.80 24.12
N PRO A 576 3.81 21.54 24.36
CA PRO A 576 2.95 20.87 23.38
C PRO A 576 2.72 21.77 22.16
N ILE A 577 2.46 21.15 21.02
CA ILE A 577 2.05 21.84 19.80
C ILE A 577 0.60 22.27 19.95
N THR A 578 0.32 23.54 19.68
CA THR A 578 -1.04 24.08 19.57
C THR A 578 -1.38 24.31 18.09
N GLY A 579 -2.62 24.00 17.69
CA GLY A 579 -3.06 24.12 16.30
C GLY A 579 -2.66 22.95 15.41
N ARG A 580 -2.65 23.19 14.09
CA ARG A 580 -2.36 22.16 13.07
C ARG A 580 -0.85 21.88 12.98
N PRO A 581 -0.38 20.65 13.27
CA PRO A 581 1.07 20.37 13.32
C PRO A 581 1.78 20.54 11.97
N GLY A 582 1.10 20.23 10.85
CA GLY A 582 1.67 20.39 9.51
C GLY A 582 1.92 21.84 9.08
N ALA A 583 1.17 22.80 9.65
CA ALA A 583 1.19 24.20 9.23
C ALA A 583 2.53 24.90 9.53
N THR A 584 3.28 24.39 10.51
CA THR A 584 4.58 24.96 10.93
C THR A 584 5.78 24.26 10.30
N LEU A 585 5.55 23.18 9.53
CA LEU A 585 6.63 22.45 8.88
C LEU A 585 7.13 23.20 7.65
N LYS A 586 8.46 23.25 7.49
CA LYS A 586 9.09 23.86 6.32
C LYS A 586 8.70 23.09 5.04
N PRO A 587 8.42 23.78 3.91
CA PRO A 587 8.16 23.12 2.65
C PRO A 587 9.27 22.11 2.29
N MET A 588 8.86 20.96 1.77
CA MET A 588 9.80 19.93 1.33
C MET A 588 10.47 20.34 0.02
N ASP A 589 11.79 20.21 -0.05
CA ASP A 589 12.57 20.31 -1.30
C ASP A 589 12.58 18.94 -2.00
N PHE A 590 11.73 18.78 -3.01
CA PHE A 590 11.62 17.54 -3.77
C PHE A 590 12.85 17.23 -4.61
N ASP A 591 13.55 18.25 -5.12
CA ASP A 591 14.74 18.05 -5.94
C ASP A 591 15.93 17.60 -5.08
N TYR A 592 16.05 18.13 -3.86
CA TYR A 592 16.99 17.63 -2.87
C TYR A 592 16.69 16.17 -2.50
N GLN A 593 15.42 15.84 -2.22
CA GLN A 593 15.05 14.45 -1.90
C GLN A 593 15.33 13.51 -3.07
N ARG A 594 15.05 13.92 -4.31
CA ARG A 594 15.40 13.15 -5.50
C ARG A 594 16.91 12.89 -5.58
N ARG A 595 17.74 13.94 -5.48
CA ARG A 595 19.20 13.79 -5.50
C ARG A 595 19.71 12.85 -4.41
N LEU A 596 19.13 12.92 -3.21
CA LEU A 596 19.51 12.07 -2.07
C LEU A 596 19.29 10.58 -2.39
N ILE A 597 18.11 10.21 -2.92
CA ILE A 597 17.81 8.81 -3.22
C ILE A 597 18.53 8.32 -4.48
N GLU A 598 18.68 9.16 -5.50
CA GLU A 598 19.41 8.82 -6.73
C GLU A 598 20.89 8.58 -6.44
N GLN A 599 21.52 9.40 -5.59
CA GLN A 599 22.90 9.20 -5.17
C GLN A 599 23.06 7.94 -4.32
N LYS A 600 22.10 7.66 -3.42
CA LYS A 600 22.15 6.50 -2.52
C LYS A 600 22.02 5.17 -3.25
N HIS A 601 21.12 5.09 -4.22
CA HIS A 601 20.77 3.85 -4.90
C HIS A 601 21.41 3.70 -6.29
N GLU A 602 22.01 4.77 -6.82
CA GLU A 602 22.62 4.83 -8.16
C GLU A 602 21.59 4.52 -9.27
N LEU A 603 20.35 4.96 -9.07
CA LEU A 603 19.21 4.75 -9.98
C LEU A 603 18.43 6.06 -10.15
N ALA A 604 17.74 6.20 -11.28
CA ALA A 604 16.80 7.30 -11.48
C ALA A 604 15.42 6.97 -10.89
N PHE A 605 14.73 7.97 -10.36
CA PHE A 605 13.45 7.79 -9.67
C PHE A 605 12.37 8.76 -10.15
N ARG A 606 11.11 8.29 -10.21
CA ARG A 606 9.95 9.13 -10.52
C ARG A 606 9.56 9.97 -9.29
N MET A 607 8.71 10.97 -9.46
CA MET A 607 8.23 11.76 -8.32
C MET A 607 7.44 10.90 -7.31
N GLN A 608 6.69 9.90 -7.77
CA GLN A 608 6.03 8.91 -6.92
C GLN A 608 7.01 8.22 -5.96
N ASP A 609 8.21 7.89 -6.45
CA ASP A 609 9.26 7.25 -5.67
C ASP A 609 9.86 8.24 -4.65
N VAL A 610 10.08 9.49 -5.05
CA VAL A 610 10.52 10.58 -4.16
C VAL A 610 9.53 10.80 -3.02
N LEU A 611 8.22 10.81 -3.31
CA LEU A 611 7.21 10.93 -2.26
C LEU A 611 7.19 9.70 -1.36
N SER A 612 7.33 8.50 -1.92
CA SER A 612 7.37 7.25 -1.15
C SER A 612 8.56 7.19 -0.21
N SER A 613 9.75 7.58 -0.68
CA SER A 613 10.97 7.62 0.11
C SER A 613 10.93 8.67 1.20
N ALA A 614 10.27 9.81 0.96
CA ALA A 614 10.06 10.83 1.99
C ALA A 614 9.05 10.37 3.06
N MET A 615 8.02 9.62 2.68
CA MET A 615 7.01 9.10 3.62
C MET A 615 7.56 7.95 4.48
N PHE A 616 8.25 7.01 3.83
CA PHE A 616 8.70 5.75 4.41
C PHE A 616 10.13 5.43 3.94
N PRO A 617 11.14 6.18 4.42
CA PRO A 617 12.51 6.08 3.90
C PRO A 617 13.10 4.68 4.06
N LYS A 618 12.89 4.04 5.22
CA LYS A 618 13.44 2.71 5.52
C LYS A 618 12.79 1.63 4.67
N GLU A 619 11.47 1.67 4.54
CA GLU A 619 10.69 0.70 3.78
C GLU A 619 10.97 0.84 2.28
N PHE A 620 11.08 2.07 1.79
CA PHE A 620 11.48 2.34 0.40
C PHE A 620 12.88 1.82 0.11
N ASP A 621 13.87 2.15 0.96
CA ASP A 621 15.23 1.64 0.82
C ASP A 621 15.28 0.11 0.84
N LYS A 622 14.49 -0.52 1.73
CA LYS A 622 14.38 -1.97 1.82
C LYS A 622 13.85 -2.55 0.52
N MET A 623 12.77 -2.00 -0.04
CA MET A 623 12.20 -2.43 -1.32
C MET A 623 13.20 -2.30 -2.47
N VAL A 624 13.87 -1.15 -2.62
CA VAL A 624 14.82 -0.89 -3.71
C VAL A 624 16.00 -1.86 -3.65
N ASN A 625 16.62 -1.98 -2.47
CA ASN A 625 17.74 -2.91 -2.27
C ASN A 625 17.33 -4.36 -2.51
N PHE A 626 16.10 -4.72 -2.10
CA PHE A 626 15.57 -6.05 -2.30
C PHE A 626 15.36 -6.37 -3.78
N ARG A 627 14.69 -5.49 -4.53
CA ARG A 627 14.47 -5.64 -5.97
C ARG A 627 15.80 -5.68 -6.74
N ARG A 628 16.79 -4.87 -6.34
CA ARG A 628 18.15 -4.92 -6.91
C ARG A 628 18.84 -6.26 -6.67
N LYS A 629 18.64 -6.88 -5.51
CA LYS A 629 19.27 -8.16 -5.15
C LYS A 629 18.57 -9.36 -5.79
N TYR A 630 17.24 -9.36 -5.84
CA TYR A 630 16.43 -10.55 -6.16
C TYR A 630 15.60 -10.43 -7.45
N GLY A 631 15.56 -9.27 -8.11
CA GLY A 631 14.78 -9.05 -9.31
C GLY A 631 13.27 -8.94 -9.06
N PRO A 632 12.43 -9.16 -10.09
CA PRO A 632 10.98 -8.97 -10.05
C PRO A 632 10.28 -10.13 -9.33
N VAL A 633 10.29 -10.10 -7.99
CA VAL A 633 9.68 -11.14 -7.14
C VAL A 633 8.15 -11.10 -7.12
N ASP A 634 7.56 -10.01 -7.59
CA ASP A 634 6.12 -9.81 -7.78
C ASP A 634 5.52 -10.82 -8.79
N LEU A 635 6.35 -11.36 -9.69
CA LEU A 635 5.95 -12.38 -10.66
C LEU A 635 5.80 -13.78 -10.03
N LEU A 636 6.44 -14.06 -8.90
CA LEU A 636 6.38 -15.36 -8.24
C LEU A 636 4.95 -15.71 -7.81
N PRO A 637 4.52 -16.98 -7.88
CA PRO A 637 3.33 -17.46 -7.17
C PRO A 637 3.38 -17.12 -5.68
N THR A 638 2.23 -16.88 -5.05
CA THR A 638 2.15 -16.38 -3.67
C THR A 638 2.64 -17.39 -2.64
N ASP A 639 2.32 -18.67 -2.82
CA ASP A 639 2.85 -19.77 -2.02
C ASP A 639 4.38 -19.84 -2.12
N VAL A 640 4.94 -19.74 -3.33
CA VAL A 640 6.39 -19.74 -3.55
C VAL A 640 7.06 -18.50 -2.96
N PHE A 641 6.42 -17.34 -3.06
CA PHE A 641 6.94 -16.10 -2.50
C PHE A 641 7.13 -16.20 -0.98
N PHE A 642 6.14 -16.75 -0.28
CA PHE A 642 6.19 -16.89 1.19
C PHE A 642 6.97 -18.12 1.65
N SER A 643 6.85 -19.26 0.99
CA SER A 643 7.37 -20.55 1.51
C SER A 643 8.42 -21.22 0.64
N GLY A 644 8.79 -20.63 -0.50
CA GLY A 644 9.68 -21.27 -1.47
C GLY A 644 8.99 -22.40 -2.25
N PRO A 645 9.63 -22.90 -3.31
CA PRO A 645 9.14 -24.04 -4.07
C PRO A 645 9.26 -25.34 -3.27
N GLU A 646 8.48 -26.36 -3.64
CA GLU A 646 8.68 -27.74 -3.15
C GLU A 646 9.75 -28.47 -3.97
N HIS A 647 10.28 -29.54 -3.40
CA HIS A 647 11.17 -30.45 -4.10
C HIS A 647 10.52 -30.98 -5.39
N GLN A 648 11.23 -30.84 -6.52
CA GLN A 648 10.76 -31.17 -7.87
C GLN A 648 9.57 -30.34 -8.36
N GLN A 649 9.17 -29.28 -7.65
CA GLN A 649 8.14 -28.38 -8.14
C GLN A 649 8.66 -27.59 -9.35
N GLU A 650 7.94 -27.69 -10.46
CA GLU A 650 8.17 -26.88 -11.65
C GLU A 650 7.37 -25.59 -11.56
N LEU A 651 8.03 -24.46 -11.81
CA LEU A 651 7.47 -23.13 -11.79
C LEU A 651 7.60 -22.50 -13.17
N GLU A 652 6.46 -22.09 -13.73
CA GLU A 652 6.39 -21.30 -14.95
C GLU A 652 6.21 -19.82 -14.60
N ILE A 653 7.17 -18.98 -14.98
CA ILE A 653 7.17 -17.53 -14.73
C ILE A 653 7.28 -16.79 -16.06
N GLU A 654 6.19 -16.17 -16.48
CA GLU A 654 6.22 -15.22 -17.60
C GLU A 654 6.85 -13.90 -17.13
N LEU A 655 7.99 -13.54 -17.71
CA LEU A 655 8.70 -12.29 -17.41
C LEU A 655 8.14 -11.11 -18.20
N GLU A 656 7.97 -11.36 -19.49
CA GLU A 656 7.43 -10.45 -20.50
C GLU A 656 6.65 -11.30 -21.50
N HIS A 657 5.82 -10.65 -22.31
CA HIS A 657 4.98 -11.37 -23.27
C HIS A 657 5.83 -12.25 -24.20
N GLY A 658 5.65 -13.56 -24.12
CA GLY A 658 6.39 -14.56 -24.90
C GLY A 658 7.76 -14.96 -24.34
N ILE A 659 8.15 -14.47 -23.15
CA ILE A 659 9.36 -14.88 -22.43
C ILE A 659 8.97 -15.57 -21.13
N THR A 660 9.06 -16.90 -21.14
CA THR A 660 8.75 -17.74 -19.98
C THR A 660 10.01 -18.38 -19.41
N LEU A 661 10.15 -18.34 -18.09
CA LEU A 661 11.12 -19.10 -17.33
C LEU A 661 10.47 -20.34 -16.73
N ILE A 662 11.09 -21.49 -16.95
CA ILE A 662 10.77 -22.75 -16.28
C ILE A 662 11.88 -23.01 -15.26
N ILE A 663 11.50 -23.01 -13.98
CA ILE A 663 12.41 -23.24 -12.87
C ILE A 663 11.94 -24.49 -12.12
N ARG A 664 12.83 -25.45 -11.91
CA ARG A 664 12.55 -26.63 -11.09
C ARG A 664 13.59 -26.78 -9.99
N LEU A 665 13.15 -26.83 -8.73
CA LEU A 665 14.07 -27.17 -7.66
C LEU A 665 14.44 -28.65 -7.71
N THR A 666 15.73 -28.96 -7.79
CA THR A 666 16.20 -30.35 -7.83
C THR A 666 16.70 -30.85 -6.49
N SER A 667 17.47 -30.08 -5.72
CA SER A 667 17.90 -30.48 -4.37
C SER A 667 18.48 -29.33 -3.54
N ILE A 668 18.48 -29.49 -2.23
CA ILE A 668 19.17 -28.60 -1.28
C ILE A 668 20.25 -29.40 -0.55
N GLY A 669 21.49 -28.95 -0.68
CA GLY A 669 22.63 -29.53 0.02
C GLY A 669 22.64 -29.21 1.52
N LEU A 670 23.43 -29.99 2.27
CA LEU A 670 23.66 -29.76 3.70
C LEU A 670 24.35 -28.40 3.96
N VAL A 671 24.22 -27.90 5.19
CA VAL A 671 24.94 -26.69 5.64
C VAL A 671 26.44 -26.95 5.57
N LYS A 672 27.15 -26.11 4.82
CA LYS A 672 28.61 -26.16 4.72
C LYS A 672 29.27 -25.43 5.91
N PRO A 673 30.57 -25.68 6.18
CA PRO A 673 31.31 -25.01 7.25
C PRO A 673 31.46 -23.49 7.11
N ASP A 674 30.96 -22.87 6.06
CA ASP A 674 30.86 -21.41 5.92
C ASP A 674 29.45 -20.88 6.29
N GLY A 675 28.54 -21.75 6.74
CA GLY A 675 27.16 -21.41 7.09
C GLY A 675 26.24 -21.30 5.87
N ARG A 676 26.65 -21.78 4.69
CA ARG A 676 25.84 -21.72 3.46
C ARG A 676 25.36 -23.11 3.04
N ARG A 677 24.19 -23.18 2.42
CA ARG A 677 23.69 -24.35 1.67
C ARG A 677 23.89 -24.13 0.18
N GLN A 678 24.17 -25.21 -0.53
CA GLN A 678 24.16 -25.19 -1.99
C GLN A 678 22.78 -25.65 -2.47
N VAL A 679 22.08 -24.80 -3.20
CA VAL A 679 20.77 -25.12 -3.78
C VAL A 679 20.95 -25.42 -5.26
N HIS A 680 20.49 -26.59 -5.69
CA HIS A 680 20.50 -27.04 -7.06
C HIS A 680 19.11 -26.87 -7.67
N PHE A 681 19.07 -26.34 -8.88
CA PHE A 681 17.85 -26.13 -9.62
C PHE A 681 18.10 -26.27 -11.11
N GLU A 682 17.04 -26.55 -11.85
CA GLU A 682 17.02 -26.52 -13.29
C GLU A 682 16.37 -25.22 -13.75
N TYR A 683 16.94 -24.64 -14.80
CA TYR A 683 16.52 -23.41 -15.43
C TYR A 683 16.44 -23.65 -16.94
N ASN A 684 15.22 -23.68 -17.50
CA ASN A 684 14.96 -23.97 -18.92
C ASN A 684 15.74 -25.20 -19.45
N GLY A 685 15.73 -26.31 -18.71
CA GLY A 685 16.46 -27.53 -19.08
C GLY A 685 17.94 -27.56 -18.66
N GLN A 686 18.49 -26.49 -18.09
CA GLN A 686 19.89 -26.42 -17.68
C GLN A 686 20.04 -26.48 -16.17
N GLU A 687 20.89 -27.38 -15.68
CA GLU A 687 21.26 -27.41 -14.26
C GLU A 687 22.07 -26.16 -13.87
N ARG A 688 21.74 -25.65 -12.70
CA ARG A 688 22.39 -24.53 -12.03
C ARG A 688 22.48 -24.84 -10.54
N SER A 689 23.43 -24.16 -9.88
CA SER A 689 23.47 -24.17 -8.43
C SER A 689 23.87 -22.81 -7.89
N ILE A 690 23.34 -22.47 -6.73
CA ILE A 690 23.65 -21.23 -6.02
C ILE A 690 23.97 -21.53 -4.56
N PHE A 691 24.76 -20.67 -3.94
CA PHE A 691 24.99 -20.69 -2.50
C PHE A 691 24.04 -19.73 -1.79
N VAL A 692 23.34 -20.24 -0.78
CA VAL A 692 22.43 -19.48 0.07
C VAL A 692 22.92 -19.55 1.50
N VAL A 693 23.00 -18.41 2.20
CA VAL A 693 23.31 -18.38 3.63
C VAL A 693 22.15 -18.98 4.40
N ASP A 694 22.42 -19.91 5.31
CA ASP A 694 21.47 -20.46 6.26
C ASP A 694 21.47 -19.57 7.53
N GLN A 695 20.35 -18.88 7.77
CA GLN A 695 20.25 -17.90 8.86
C GLN A 695 20.20 -18.56 10.24
N GLU A 696 19.66 -19.77 10.37
CA GLU A 696 19.69 -20.52 11.63
C GLU A 696 21.13 -20.90 11.99
N ALA A 697 21.87 -21.43 11.02
CA ALA A 697 23.29 -21.74 11.21
C ALA A 697 24.15 -20.49 11.48
N ALA A 698 23.78 -19.33 10.91
CA ALA A 698 24.46 -18.06 11.16
C ALA A 698 24.18 -17.52 12.59
N GLN A 699 22.95 -17.64 13.10
CA GLN A 699 22.61 -17.23 14.47
C GLN A 699 23.31 -18.09 15.53
N VAL A 700 23.43 -19.41 15.29
CA VAL A 700 24.17 -20.34 16.17
C VAL A 700 25.67 -19.98 16.25
N ARG A 701 26.25 -19.42 15.18
CA ARG A 701 27.64 -18.93 15.19
C ARG A 701 27.80 -17.65 15.99
N GLU A 702 26.89 -16.69 15.87
CA GLU A 702 26.95 -15.45 16.65
C GLU A 702 26.76 -15.69 18.15
N THR A 703 25.88 -16.61 18.54
CA THR A 703 25.72 -17.01 19.95
C THR A 703 26.93 -17.78 20.47
N GLY A 704 27.54 -18.67 19.68
CA GLY A 704 28.79 -19.37 20.04
C GLY A 704 29.98 -18.43 20.27
N ILE A 705 30.16 -17.43 19.40
CA ILE A 705 31.24 -16.43 19.53
C ILE A 705 31.03 -15.51 20.74
N ASN A 706 29.77 -15.17 21.07
CA ASN A 706 29.45 -14.40 22.27
C ASN A 706 29.61 -15.21 23.55
N HIS A 707 29.38 -16.52 23.51
CA HIS A 707 29.60 -17.41 24.66
C HIS A 707 31.10 -17.60 24.94
N GLU A 708 31.94 -17.73 23.91
CA GLU A 708 33.41 -17.77 24.06
C GLU A 708 33.98 -16.44 24.56
N ARG A 709 33.44 -15.29 24.13
CA ARG A 709 33.83 -13.97 24.66
C ARG A 709 33.37 -13.71 26.09
N SER A 710 32.34 -14.40 26.56
CA SER A 710 31.87 -14.36 27.96
C SER A 710 32.71 -15.27 28.87
N LEU A 711 33.51 -16.17 28.30
CA LEU A 711 34.37 -17.13 29.01
C LEU A 711 35.86 -16.73 29.00
N CYS A 712 36.20 -15.58 28.40
CA CYS A 712 37.55 -14.99 28.40
C CYS A 712 37.65 -13.77 29.31
#